data_AF-A0A9W8M7U0-F1
#
_entry.id   AF-A0A9W8M7U0-F1
#
_cell.length_a   1.000
_cell.length_b   1.000
_cell.length_c   1.000
_cell.angle_alpha   90.00
_cell.angle_beta   90.00
_cell.angle_gamma   90.00
#
_symmetry.space_group_name_H-M   'P 1'
#
loop_
_entity.id
_entity.type
_entity.pdbx_description
1 polymer ?
#
loop_
_entity_poly.entity_id
_entity_poly.type
_entity_poly.pdbx_seq_one_letter_code
_entity_poly.pdbx_strand_id
1 'polypeptide(L)'
;MANVDELQKRVDTLQKQLRKAGDHLKRLAAENGALGEQIEKLNEREVQLQTQIQETAGGYQEEIAQLKADNQRLSDRERDGGDKASQTKVQQLEKRIAELIAQNEAAKMAGARLGEWEAAAKEWATDLGIADGSDMATVIQAVKSRLLQTPGASDIANGDLSLELTQLRSEVDAERKSRETLVQSNIELELRLKAYSDGEAAVSALLSSGLDTVDSIPDAVPAALRAGIEVVASQLKQLQTASLEERSQYAARASVLEAQVSEAQTKLNESTNTREELAQDYDHLLQRIGTMKDALTAKMSGESEELKRLRREVAGAKSATSLAEKAVTQSEATVRGLEKTMRALRKEVDETKHALWESQETASRVQSEYAESADESARQMSALQARLLAAEAQLEADGVQRDQLEDRVEQLQSDLNQALNSEGQWVGEREVHLVTIQNLQGALERLQESKDAEVDMAVEKLRDELRTATKDLRAALVRAERAEGQLRKSELSGATAEQCQQRLADQVGELERLRHEVAVLKDHLNESMRRLREESSEFNLDKRVITNLIVGFLALPYGDSKRFEILQLMSSILQFSEEQQEKAGLIRKAGRRPPMSVPGTPTPVSELAELQLETKDSFGDQWISFLLRESSSTRNKRP
;
A
#
# COMPACT_ATOMS: atom_id res chain seq x y z
N MET A 1 58.84 -90.22 -55.31
CA MET A 1 58.93 -88.74 -55.26
C MET A 1 57.60 -88.08 -55.61
N ALA A 2 57.01 -88.31 -56.80
CA ALA A 2 55.78 -87.65 -57.28
C ALA A 2 54.64 -87.40 -56.25
N ASN A 3 54.37 -88.35 -55.34
CA ASN A 3 53.31 -88.22 -54.33
C ASN A 3 53.57 -87.07 -53.31
N VAL A 4 54.82 -86.65 -53.11
CA VAL A 4 55.17 -85.51 -52.24
C VAL A 4 54.78 -84.19 -52.89
N ASP A 5 55.03 -84.01 -54.19
CA ASP A 5 54.69 -82.78 -54.90
C ASP A 5 53.17 -82.57 -55.02
N GLU A 6 52.39 -83.64 -55.12
CA GLU A 6 50.92 -83.56 -55.13
C GLU A 6 50.38 -83.20 -53.73
N LEU A 7 50.93 -83.80 -52.67
CA LEU A 7 50.61 -83.40 -51.29
C LEU A 7 50.99 -81.94 -51.01
N GLN A 8 52.16 -81.49 -51.48
CA GLN A 8 52.60 -80.11 -51.33
C GLN A 8 51.66 -79.14 -52.06
N LYS A 9 51.26 -79.45 -53.31
CA LYS A 9 50.25 -78.68 -54.06
C LYS A 9 48.90 -78.64 -53.34
N ARG A 10 48.46 -79.75 -52.74
CA ARG A 10 47.23 -79.79 -51.92
C ARG A 10 47.35 -78.90 -50.69
N VAL A 11 48.47 -78.97 -49.96
CA VAL A 11 48.76 -78.09 -48.82
C VAL A 11 48.76 -76.62 -49.25
N ASP A 12 49.39 -76.26 -50.37
CA ASP A 12 49.38 -74.90 -50.91
C ASP A 12 47.96 -74.43 -51.28
N THR A 13 47.12 -75.29 -51.85
CA THR A 13 45.72 -74.95 -52.13
C THR A 13 44.89 -74.79 -50.85
N LEU A 14 45.10 -75.64 -49.85
CA LEU A 14 44.43 -75.53 -48.55
C LEU A 14 44.89 -74.28 -47.79
N GLN A 15 46.18 -73.93 -47.82
CA GLN A 15 46.68 -72.66 -47.26
C GLN A 15 46.10 -71.45 -48.00
N LYS A 16 45.97 -71.50 -49.32
CA LYS A 16 45.30 -70.44 -50.11
C LYS A 16 43.81 -70.33 -49.78
N GLN A 17 43.11 -71.44 -49.57
CA GLN A 17 41.72 -71.45 -49.12
C GLN A 17 41.58 -70.93 -47.67
N LEU A 18 42.46 -71.33 -46.75
CA LEU A 18 42.47 -70.87 -45.36
C LEU A 18 42.76 -69.37 -45.26
N ARG A 19 43.68 -68.84 -46.07
CA ARG A 19 43.91 -67.38 -46.19
C ARG A 19 42.65 -66.67 -46.71
N LYS A 20 42.04 -67.15 -47.79
CA LYS A 20 40.77 -66.59 -48.31
C LYS A 20 39.63 -66.63 -47.27
N ALA A 21 39.53 -67.71 -46.49
CA ALA A 21 38.56 -67.83 -45.40
C ALA A 21 38.85 -66.84 -44.27
N GLY A 22 40.12 -66.69 -43.86
CA GLY A 22 40.55 -65.69 -42.87
C GLY A 22 40.30 -64.25 -43.34
N ASP A 23 40.54 -63.95 -44.63
CA ASP A 23 40.26 -62.65 -45.22
C ASP A 23 38.74 -62.38 -45.32
N HIS A 24 37.93 -63.41 -45.57
CA HIS A 24 36.47 -63.29 -45.54
C HIS A 24 35.93 -63.10 -44.12
N LEU A 25 36.45 -63.83 -43.13
CA LEU A 25 36.10 -63.64 -41.72
C LEU A 25 36.52 -62.25 -41.21
N LYS A 26 37.65 -61.70 -41.66
CA LYS A 26 38.04 -60.31 -41.37
C LYS A 26 37.08 -59.29 -41.98
N ARG A 27 36.56 -59.54 -43.19
CA ARG A 27 35.52 -58.68 -43.79
C ARG A 27 34.22 -58.77 -43.01
N LEU A 28 33.75 -59.98 -42.70
CA LEU A 28 32.53 -60.18 -41.90
C LEU A 28 32.66 -59.55 -40.50
N ALA A 29 33.84 -59.59 -39.87
CA ALA A 29 34.08 -58.89 -38.61
C ALA A 29 34.05 -57.36 -38.75
N ALA A 30 34.59 -56.80 -39.84
CA ALA A 30 34.51 -55.37 -40.13
C ALA A 30 33.08 -54.92 -40.52
N GLU A 31 32.35 -55.74 -41.28
CA GLU A 31 30.95 -55.55 -41.65
C GLU A 31 30.05 -55.60 -40.41
N ASN A 32 30.26 -56.57 -39.51
CA ASN A 32 29.57 -56.61 -38.21
C ASN A 32 29.91 -55.41 -37.31
N GLY A 33 31.16 -54.93 -37.33
CA GLY A 33 31.55 -53.70 -36.63
C GLY A 33 30.83 -52.46 -37.17
N ALA A 34 30.78 -52.31 -38.49
CA ALA A 34 30.06 -51.23 -39.16
C ALA A 34 28.54 -51.29 -38.95
N LEU A 35 27.96 -52.51 -38.85
CA LEU A 35 26.56 -52.71 -38.47
C LEU A 35 26.32 -52.37 -37.00
N GLY A 36 27.24 -52.71 -36.10
CA GLY A 36 27.20 -52.29 -34.69
C GLY A 36 27.18 -50.77 -34.55
N GLU A 37 28.10 -50.08 -35.24
CA GLU A 37 28.12 -48.61 -35.33
C GLU A 37 26.83 -48.01 -35.93
N GLN A 38 26.14 -48.72 -36.83
CA GLN A 38 24.86 -48.26 -37.38
C GLN A 38 23.71 -48.46 -36.39
N ILE A 39 23.69 -49.58 -35.66
CA ILE A 39 22.71 -49.84 -34.60
C ILE A 39 22.88 -48.82 -33.46
N GLU A 40 24.10 -48.52 -33.05
CA GLU A 40 24.39 -47.52 -32.02
C GLU A 40 23.87 -46.13 -32.43
N LYS A 41 24.16 -45.67 -33.65
CA LYS A 41 23.65 -44.40 -34.21
C LYS A 41 22.13 -44.38 -34.40
N LEU A 42 21.49 -45.53 -34.64
CA LEU A 42 20.04 -45.64 -34.68
C LEU A 42 19.42 -45.55 -33.28
N ASN A 43 20.02 -46.20 -32.27
CA ASN A 43 19.59 -46.10 -30.88
C ASN A 43 19.77 -44.68 -30.33
N GLU A 44 20.91 -44.02 -30.61
CA GLU A 44 21.11 -42.59 -30.31
C GLU A 44 20.01 -41.73 -30.93
N ARG A 45 19.63 -42.02 -32.19
CA ARG A 45 18.59 -41.27 -32.89
C ARG A 45 17.19 -41.55 -32.36
N GLU A 46 16.91 -42.77 -31.91
CA GLU A 46 15.66 -43.11 -31.24
C GLU A 46 15.54 -42.37 -29.91
N VAL A 47 16.58 -42.40 -29.07
CA VAL A 47 16.62 -41.65 -27.79
C VAL A 47 16.42 -40.14 -28.03
N GLN A 48 17.07 -39.55 -29.04
CA GLN A 48 16.82 -38.15 -29.43
C GLN A 48 15.35 -37.89 -29.79
N LEU A 49 14.71 -38.77 -30.54
CA LEU A 49 13.29 -38.63 -30.92
C LEU A 49 12.36 -38.82 -29.72
N GLN A 50 12.64 -39.76 -28.83
CA GLN A 50 11.89 -39.95 -27.58
C GLN A 50 11.99 -38.69 -26.69
N THR A 51 13.18 -38.11 -26.53
CA THR A 51 13.36 -36.84 -25.79
C THR A 51 12.58 -35.69 -26.45
N GLN A 52 12.67 -35.52 -27.78
CA GLN A 52 11.92 -34.48 -28.48
C GLN A 52 10.39 -34.64 -28.36
N ILE A 53 9.89 -35.89 -28.33
CA ILE A 53 8.47 -36.18 -28.08
C ILE A 53 8.09 -35.82 -26.63
N GLN A 54 8.96 -36.06 -25.64
CA GLN A 54 8.71 -35.66 -24.25
C GLN A 54 8.76 -34.14 -24.06
N GLU A 55 9.75 -33.45 -24.63
CA GLU A 55 9.91 -31.99 -24.59
C GLU A 55 8.69 -31.29 -25.22
N THR A 56 8.27 -31.72 -26.41
CA THR A 56 7.08 -31.15 -27.07
C THR A 56 5.79 -31.47 -26.32
N ALA A 57 5.62 -32.69 -25.81
CA ALA A 57 4.46 -33.04 -24.98
C ALA A 57 4.40 -32.21 -23.68
N GLY A 58 5.55 -31.91 -23.07
CA GLY A 58 5.67 -31.02 -21.91
C GLY A 58 5.32 -29.57 -22.25
N GLY A 59 5.88 -29.01 -23.32
CA GLY A 59 5.56 -27.66 -23.79
C GLY A 59 4.07 -27.46 -24.07
N TYR A 60 3.41 -28.44 -24.71
CA TYR A 60 1.95 -28.41 -24.88
C TYR A 60 1.17 -28.51 -23.55
N GLN A 61 1.70 -29.20 -22.52
CA GLN A 61 1.06 -29.21 -21.19
C GLN A 61 1.20 -27.85 -20.49
N GLU A 62 2.31 -27.15 -20.67
CA GLU A 62 2.51 -25.78 -20.17
C GLU A 62 1.62 -24.76 -20.90
N GLU A 63 1.54 -24.80 -22.25
CA GLU A 63 0.62 -23.95 -23.04
C GLU A 63 -0.85 -24.17 -22.59
N ILE A 64 -1.27 -25.42 -22.41
CA ILE A 64 -2.62 -25.76 -21.91
C ILE A 64 -2.84 -25.25 -20.48
N ALA A 65 -1.81 -25.26 -19.62
CA ALA A 65 -1.92 -24.74 -18.25
C ALA A 65 -2.05 -23.20 -18.23
N GLN A 66 -1.23 -22.50 -19.01
CA GLN A 66 -1.29 -21.04 -19.14
C GLN A 66 -2.64 -20.59 -19.72
N LEU A 67 -3.09 -21.20 -20.83
CA LEU A 67 -4.38 -20.86 -21.45
C LEU A 67 -5.56 -21.15 -20.52
N LYS A 68 -5.51 -22.20 -19.68
CA LYS A 68 -6.53 -22.44 -18.65
C LYS A 68 -6.54 -21.35 -17.58
N ALA A 69 -5.38 -20.90 -17.12
CA ALA A 69 -5.27 -19.81 -16.14
C ALA A 69 -5.81 -18.48 -16.70
N ASP A 70 -5.50 -18.15 -17.96
CA ASP A 70 -6.01 -16.93 -18.60
C ASP A 70 -7.49 -17.01 -18.96
N ASN A 71 -8.00 -18.19 -19.36
CA ASN A 71 -9.43 -18.38 -19.53
C ASN A 71 -10.20 -18.25 -18.20
N GLN A 72 -9.63 -18.74 -17.09
CA GLN A 72 -10.21 -18.53 -15.76
C GLN A 72 -10.22 -17.05 -15.37
N ARG A 73 -9.10 -16.33 -15.56
CA ARG A 73 -9.02 -14.86 -15.34
C ARG A 73 -10.04 -14.07 -16.18
N LEU A 74 -10.37 -14.54 -17.38
CA LEU A 74 -11.38 -13.92 -18.24
C LEU A 74 -12.81 -14.29 -17.81
N SER A 75 -13.06 -15.54 -17.41
CA SER A 75 -14.35 -15.97 -16.88
C SER A 75 -14.72 -15.27 -15.57
N ASP A 76 -13.73 -15.02 -14.69
CA ASP A 76 -13.95 -14.22 -13.48
C ASP A 76 -14.25 -12.75 -13.81
N ARG A 77 -13.56 -12.15 -14.80
CA ARG A 77 -13.90 -10.82 -15.34
C ARG A 77 -15.27 -10.76 -16.03
N GLU A 78 -15.81 -11.88 -16.52
CA GLU A 78 -17.17 -11.93 -17.07
C GLU A 78 -18.23 -11.91 -15.97
N ARG A 79 -17.99 -12.60 -14.84
CA ARG A 79 -18.86 -12.57 -13.66
C ARG A 79 -19.00 -11.16 -13.08
N ASP A 80 -17.93 -10.36 -13.15
CA ASP A 80 -17.90 -8.96 -12.72
C ASP A 80 -18.57 -7.97 -13.70
N GLY A 81 -19.21 -8.46 -14.78
CA GLY A 81 -20.01 -7.65 -15.72
C GLY A 81 -19.42 -7.51 -17.12
N GLY A 82 -18.84 -8.58 -17.67
CA GLY A 82 -18.12 -8.55 -18.94
C GLY A 82 -18.97 -8.29 -20.19
N ASP A 83 -18.42 -7.46 -21.09
CA ASP A 83 -18.97 -7.20 -22.42
C ASP A 83 -19.04 -8.46 -23.31
N LYS A 84 -19.90 -8.43 -24.34
CA LYS A 84 -19.99 -9.51 -25.35
C LYS A 84 -18.64 -9.85 -26.01
N ALA A 85 -17.73 -8.88 -26.06
CA ALA A 85 -16.37 -9.06 -26.59
C ALA A 85 -15.51 -10.01 -25.71
N SER A 86 -15.73 -10.04 -24.40
CA SER A 86 -15.13 -11.04 -23.50
C SER A 86 -15.68 -12.42 -23.82
N GLN A 87 -17.01 -12.53 -23.92
CA GLN A 87 -17.69 -13.82 -24.16
C GLN A 87 -17.24 -14.49 -25.46
N THR A 88 -16.99 -13.70 -26.52
CA THR A 88 -16.39 -14.22 -27.76
C THR A 88 -14.93 -14.65 -27.62
N LYS A 89 -14.15 -14.04 -26.70
CA LYS A 89 -12.76 -14.43 -26.43
C LYS A 89 -12.68 -15.68 -25.56
N VAL A 90 -13.52 -15.81 -24.53
CA VAL A 90 -13.64 -17.05 -23.74
C VAL A 90 -13.99 -18.23 -24.65
N GLN A 91 -15.00 -18.10 -25.52
CA GLN A 91 -15.34 -19.15 -26.49
C GLN A 91 -14.20 -19.49 -27.48
N GLN A 92 -13.40 -18.51 -27.89
CA GLN A 92 -12.21 -18.75 -28.73
C GLN A 92 -11.09 -19.48 -27.95
N LEU A 93 -10.88 -19.13 -26.68
CA LEU A 93 -9.90 -19.79 -25.82
C LEU A 93 -10.32 -21.21 -25.45
N GLU A 94 -11.60 -21.45 -25.12
CA GLU A 94 -12.15 -22.79 -24.91
C GLU A 94 -11.95 -23.69 -26.13
N LYS A 95 -12.23 -23.18 -27.34
CA LYS A 95 -11.98 -23.90 -28.59
C LYS A 95 -10.49 -24.18 -28.80
N ARG A 96 -9.60 -23.21 -28.54
CA ARG A 96 -8.14 -23.40 -28.66
C ARG A 96 -7.59 -24.40 -27.65
N ILE A 97 -8.09 -24.38 -26.41
CA ILE A 97 -7.74 -25.36 -25.37
C ILE A 97 -8.21 -26.76 -25.79
N ALA A 98 -9.40 -26.91 -26.35
CA ALA A 98 -9.90 -28.20 -26.86
C ALA A 98 -9.05 -28.73 -28.04
N GLU A 99 -8.67 -27.85 -28.98
CA GLU A 99 -7.76 -28.21 -30.09
C GLU A 99 -6.39 -28.67 -29.59
N LEU A 100 -5.81 -27.98 -28.61
CA LEU A 100 -4.52 -28.34 -28.02
C LEU A 100 -4.59 -29.63 -27.19
N ILE A 101 -5.68 -29.86 -26.44
CA ILE A 101 -5.90 -31.13 -25.73
C ILE A 101 -5.95 -32.29 -26.74
N ALA A 102 -6.72 -32.15 -27.83
CA ALA A 102 -6.78 -33.18 -28.88
C ALA A 102 -5.41 -33.42 -29.55
N GLN A 103 -4.59 -32.39 -29.73
CA GLN A 103 -3.22 -32.52 -30.24
C GLN A 103 -2.28 -33.21 -29.23
N ASN A 104 -2.38 -32.88 -27.94
CA ASN A 104 -1.61 -33.52 -26.87
C ASN A 104 -1.99 -35.01 -26.70
N GLU A 105 -3.28 -35.33 -26.80
CA GLU A 105 -3.79 -36.71 -26.80
C GLU A 105 -3.36 -37.46 -28.07
N ALA A 106 -3.38 -36.85 -29.25
CA ALA A 106 -2.86 -37.46 -30.48
C ALA A 106 -1.35 -37.76 -30.40
N ALA A 107 -0.55 -36.84 -29.83
CA ALA A 107 0.88 -37.04 -29.60
C ALA A 107 1.13 -38.17 -28.58
N LYS A 108 0.35 -38.21 -27.49
CA LYS A 108 0.41 -39.30 -26.49
C LYS A 108 -0.02 -40.65 -27.07
N MET A 109 -1.02 -40.68 -27.95
CA MET A 109 -1.43 -41.90 -28.66
C MET A 109 -0.38 -42.34 -29.70
N ALA A 110 0.40 -41.43 -30.28
CA ALA A 110 1.55 -41.78 -31.11
C ALA A 110 2.71 -42.39 -30.29
N GLY A 111 3.02 -41.81 -29.13
CA GLY A 111 4.00 -42.38 -28.19
C GLY A 111 3.55 -43.72 -27.59
N ALA A 112 2.27 -43.84 -27.22
CA ALA A 112 1.68 -45.10 -26.74
C ALA A 112 1.75 -46.18 -27.81
N ARG A 113 1.45 -45.86 -29.08
CA ARG A 113 1.65 -46.79 -30.21
C ARG A 113 3.11 -47.21 -30.39
N LEU A 114 4.07 -46.32 -30.16
CA LEU A 114 5.49 -46.70 -30.19
C LEU A 114 5.77 -47.77 -29.12
N GLY A 115 5.25 -47.58 -27.90
CA GLY A 115 5.32 -48.56 -26.81
C GLY A 115 4.53 -49.85 -27.07
N GLU A 116 3.38 -49.79 -27.76
CA GLU A 116 2.62 -50.97 -28.21
C GLU A 116 3.44 -51.78 -29.24
N TRP A 117 4.13 -51.10 -30.16
CA TRP A 117 5.03 -51.76 -31.12
C TRP A 117 6.30 -52.32 -30.46
N GLU A 118 6.87 -51.63 -29.47
CA GLU A 118 8.02 -52.13 -28.70
C GLU A 118 7.63 -53.32 -27.82
N ALA A 119 6.44 -53.29 -27.21
CA ALA A 119 5.86 -54.41 -26.46
C ALA A 119 5.56 -55.59 -27.37
N ALA A 120 4.91 -55.37 -28.52
CA ALA A 120 4.64 -56.41 -29.52
C ALA A 120 5.93 -57.00 -30.11
N ALA A 121 6.99 -56.21 -30.28
CA ALA A 121 8.29 -56.71 -30.72
C ALA A 121 8.97 -57.60 -29.66
N LYS A 122 8.84 -57.23 -28.37
CA LYS A 122 9.30 -58.06 -27.24
C LYS A 122 8.47 -59.35 -27.09
N GLU A 123 7.16 -59.25 -27.27
CA GLU A 123 6.23 -60.39 -27.30
C GLU A 123 6.59 -61.36 -28.46
N TRP A 124 6.87 -60.83 -29.66
CA TRP A 124 7.37 -61.61 -30.79
C TRP A 124 8.73 -62.27 -30.51
N ALA A 125 9.65 -61.59 -29.81
CA ALA A 125 10.93 -62.17 -29.41
C ALA A 125 10.76 -63.33 -28.41
N THR A 126 9.80 -63.22 -27.48
CA THR A 126 9.45 -64.30 -26.55
C THR A 126 8.71 -65.45 -27.23
N ASP A 127 7.80 -65.18 -28.18
CA ASP A 127 7.11 -66.20 -28.99
C ASP A 127 8.07 -66.96 -29.94
N LEU A 128 9.16 -66.29 -30.37
CA LEU A 128 10.27 -66.91 -31.09
C LEU A 128 11.23 -67.68 -30.16
N GLY A 129 11.01 -67.67 -28.84
CA GLY A 129 11.76 -68.44 -27.85
C GLY A 129 13.17 -67.92 -27.58
N ILE A 130 13.45 -66.64 -27.86
CA ILE A 130 14.78 -66.06 -27.73
C ILE A 130 15.01 -65.59 -26.30
N ALA A 131 15.77 -66.37 -25.53
CA ALA A 131 16.34 -65.92 -24.26
C ALA A 131 17.63 -65.11 -24.49
N ASP A 132 17.85 -64.08 -23.67
CA ASP A 132 19.00 -63.17 -23.79
C ASP A 132 20.35 -63.90 -23.82
N GLY A 133 21.16 -63.61 -24.84
CA GLY A 133 22.54 -64.09 -24.94
C GLY A 133 22.77 -65.34 -25.80
N SER A 134 21.98 -65.58 -26.85
CA SER A 134 22.22 -66.65 -27.84
C SER A 134 22.64 -66.14 -29.23
N ASP A 135 23.44 -66.94 -29.95
CA ASP A 135 24.28 -66.47 -31.06
C ASP A 135 23.52 -66.20 -32.38
N MET A 136 23.84 -65.09 -33.05
CA MET A 136 23.14 -64.64 -34.27
C MET A 136 23.31 -65.60 -35.47
N ALA A 137 24.36 -66.42 -35.44
CA ALA A 137 24.56 -67.49 -36.44
C ALA A 137 23.42 -68.53 -36.43
N THR A 138 22.88 -68.84 -35.24
CA THR A 138 21.74 -69.75 -35.06
C THR A 138 20.44 -69.14 -35.61
N VAL A 139 20.23 -67.83 -35.39
CA VAL A 139 19.10 -67.06 -35.94
C VAL A 139 19.07 -67.14 -37.47
N ILE A 140 20.22 -66.92 -38.13
CA ILE A 140 20.33 -66.97 -39.59
C ILE A 140 20.04 -68.38 -40.14
N GLN A 141 20.46 -69.46 -39.45
CA GLN A 141 20.07 -70.81 -39.85
C GLN A 141 18.57 -71.09 -39.67
N ALA A 142 17.96 -70.65 -38.57
CA ALA A 142 16.54 -70.85 -38.29
C ALA A 142 15.64 -70.11 -39.29
N VAL A 143 16.00 -68.87 -39.66
CA VAL A 143 15.30 -68.12 -40.73
C VAL A 143 15.46 -68.82 -42.07
N LYS A 144 16.68 -69.26 -42.42
CA LYS A 144 16.97 -69.92 -43.70
C LYS A 144 16.29 -71.27 -43.87
N SER A 145 16.16 -72.07 -42.80
CA SER A 145 15.46 -73.36 -42.86
C SER A 145 13.94 -73.19 -42.99
N ARG A 146 13.36 -72.18 -42.35
CA ARG A 146 11.92 -71.89 -42.42
C ARG A 146 11.50 -71.26 -43.75
N LEU A 147 12.37 -70.45 -44.36
CA LEU A 147 12.16 -69.91 -45.72
C LEU A 147 12.13 -71.02 -46.80
N LEU A 148 12.82 -72.13 -46.56
CA LEU A 148 12.86 -73.29 -47.46
C LEU A 148 11.65 -74.24 -47.31
N GLN A 149 10.66 -73.90 -46.47
CA GLN A 149 9.48 -74.74 -46.19
C GLN A 149 8.14 -74.04 -46.44
N THR A 150 8.11 -72.85 -47.07
CA THR A 150 6.87 -72.17 -47.47
C THR A 150 6.55 -72.40 -48.95
N PRO A 151 5.51 -73.19 -49.32
CA PRO A 151 5.18 -73.49 -50.70
C PRO A 151 4.36 -72.36 -51.35
N GLY A 152 4.93 -71.64 -52.33
CA GLY A 152 4.19 -70.59 -53.03
C GLY A 152 5.01 -69.61 -53.89
N ALA A 153 6.02 -70.10 -54.63
CA ALA A 153 6.85 -69.25 -55.50
C ALA A 153 7.45 -70.02 -56.70
N SER A 154 6.63 -70.83 -57.38
CA SER A 154 7.07 -71.70 -58.49
C SER A 154 6.38 -71.38 -59.81
N ASP A 155 6.51 -70.13 -60.27
CA ASP A 155 6.13 -69.69 -61.61
C ASP A 155 7.15 -68.68 -62.14
N ILE A 156 7.26 -68.56 -63.47
CA ILE A 156 8.22 -67.70 -64.20
C ILE A 156 9.71 -68.05 -64.02
N ALA A 157 10.12 -69.26 -64.46
CA ALA A 157 11.41 -69.50 -65.14
C ALA A 157 11.63 -70.99 -65.51
N ASN A 158 11.17 -71.45 -66.69
CA ASN A 158 11.73 -72.61 -67.40
C ASN A 158 11.05 -72.77 -68.78
N GLY A 159 11.78 -72.47 -69.87
CA GLY A 159 11.27 -72.61 -71.24
C GLY A 159 12.40 -72.66 -72.27
N ASP A 160 13.00 -71.49 -72.55
CA ASP A 160 13.84 -71.27 -73.73
C ASP A 160 15.12 -72.13 -73.77
N LEU A 161 15.76 -72.37 -72.62
CA LEU A 161 17.06 -73.05 -72.53
C LEU A 161 17.07 -74.52 -72.98
N SER A 162 15.89 -75.12 -73.18
CA SER A 162 15.75 -76.51 -73.62
C SER A 162 15.87 -76.68 -75.14
N LEU A 163 15.62 -75.61 -75.91
CA LEU A 163 15.42 -75.71 -77.36
C LEU A 163 16.73 -75.61 -78.15
N GLU A 164 17.62 -74.68 -77.77
CA GLU A 164 18.95 -74.49 -78.39
C GLU A 164 19.83 -75.76 -78.32
N LEU A 165 19.77 -76.49 -77.20
CA LEU A 165 20.51 -77.73 -76.98
C LEU A 165 20.11 -78.87 -77.94
N THR A 166 18.93 -78.80 -78.56
CA THR A 166 18.50 -79.81 -79.55
C THR A 166 19.02 -79.53 -80.96
N GLN A 167 19.17 -78.25 -81.32
CA GLN A 167 19.59 -77.84 -82.67
C GLN A 167 21.07 -78.15 -82.91
N LEU A 168 21.95 -77.71 -82.00
CA LEU A 168 23.40 -77.92 -82.07
C LEU A 168 23.82 -79.39 -82.19
N ARG A 169 22.97 -80.32 -81.73
CA ARG A 169 23.26 -81.76 -81.79
C ARG A 169 23.03 -82.35 -83.18
N SER A 170 22.19 -81.74 -84.01
CA SER A 170 21.83 -82.23 -85.35
C SER A 170 22.88 -81.91 -86.42
N GLU A 171 23.57 -80.77 -86.30
CA GLU A 171 24.57 -80.31 -87.28
C GLU A 171 25.85 -81.17 -87.24
N VAL A 172 26.25 -81.63 -86.05
CA VAL A 172 27.45 -82.47 -85.85
C VAL A 172 27.32 -83.85 -86.52
N ASP A 173 26.13 -84.44 -86.53
CA ASP A 173 25.88 -85.73 -87.20
C ASP A 173 25.77 -85.60 -88.73
N ALA A 174 25.62 -84.38 -89.27
CA ALA A 174 25.61 -84.13 -90.70
C ALA A 174 27.04 -84.08 -91.29
N GLU A 175 27.97 -83.35 -90.65
CA GLU A 175 29.38 -83.29 -91.11
C GLU A 175 30.01 -84.69 -91.23
N ARG A 176 29.73 -85.56 -90.25
CA ARG A 176 30.40 -86.87 -90.13
C ARG A 176 30.22 -87.76 -91.36
N LYS A 177 29.03 -87.76 -91.96
CA LYS A 177 28.70 -88.60 -93.13
C LYS A 177 29.40 -88.14 -94.41
N SER A 178 29.72 -86.84 -94.52
CA SER A 178 30.38 -86.28 -95.71
C SER A 178 31.84 -86.73 -95.88
N ARG A 179 32.50 -87.17 -94.79
CA ARG A 179 33.90 -87.61 -94.81
C ARG A 179 34.08 -89.07 -95.21
N GLU A 180 33.10 -89.92 -94.97
CA GLU A 180 33.18 -91.36 -95.31
C GLU A 180 33.08 -91.62 -96.82
N THR A 181 32.29 -90.83 -97.55
CA THR A 181 32.13 -90.97 -99.01
C THR A 181 33.39 -90.63 -99.80
N LEU A 182 34.21 -89.69 -99.31
CA LEU A 182 35.45 -89.26 -99.99
C LEU A 182 36.57 -90.31 -99.91
N VAL A 183 36.58 -91.16 -98.88
CA VAL A 183 37.61 -92.19 -98.71
C VAL A 183 37.44 -93.33 -99.72
N GLN A 184 36.20 -93.68 -100.08
CA GLN A 184 35.92 -94.78 -101.02
C GLN A 184 36.38 -94.47 -102.45
N SER A 185 36.24 -93.22 -102.91
CA SER A 185 36.61 -92.81 -104.27
C SER A 185 38.10 -92.92 -104.58
N ASN A 186 38.97 -92.95 -103.57
CA ASN A 186 40.42 -92.91 -103.77
C ASN A 186 41.00 -94.31 -104.06
N ILE A 187 40.34 -95.37 -103.60
CA ILE A 187 40.79 -96.77 -103.72
C ILE A 187 40.59 -97.32 -105.14
N GLU A 188 39.60 -96.82 -105.89
CA GLU A 188 39.31 -97.30 -107.26
C GLU A 188 40.39 -96.89 -108.28
N LEU A 189 41.08 -95.77 -108.05
CA LEU A 189 42.06 -95.22 -109.00
C LEU A 189 43.39 -96.01 -108.99
N GLU A 190 43.85 -96.47 -107.83
CA GLU A 190 45.11 -97.23 -107.72
C GLU A 190 45.06 -98.59 -108.46
N LEU A 191 43.87 -99.19 -108.59
CA LEU A 191 43.67 -100.46 -109.29
C LEU A 191 43.84 -100.35 -110.82
N ARG A 192 43.61 -99.18 -111.42
CA ARG A 192 43.71 -99.01 -112.89
C ARG A 192 45.14 -98.83 -113.38
N LEU A 193 46.06 -98.36 -112.54
CA LEU A 193 47.44 -98.06 -112.97
C LEU A 193 48.29 -99.32 -113.23
N LYS A 194 47.99 -100.45 -112.56
CA LYS A 194 48.73 -101.71 -112.71
C LYS A 194 48.40 -102.52 -113.97
N ALA A 195 47.35 -102.15 -114.72
CA ALA A 195 46.93 -102.92 -115.90
C ALA A 195 47.73 -102.58 -117.17
N TYR A 196 48.53 -101.50 -117.17
CA TYR A 196 49.22 -101.00 -118.36
C TYR A 196 50.72 -101.37 -118.45
N SER A 197 51.35 -101.79 -117.35
CA SER A 197 52.80 -102.13 -117.33
C SER A 197 53.15 -103.41 -118.09
N ASP A 198 52.21 -104.34 -118.21
CA ASP A 198 52.51 -105.73 -118.55
C ASP A 198 52.46 -106.01 -120.06
N GLY A 199 52.17 -104.98 -120.88
CA GLY A 199 51.98 -105.11 -122.33
C GLY A 199 53.22 -104.88 -123.21
N GLU A 200 54.14 -104.01 -122.81
CA GLU A 200 55.23 -103.57 -123.71
C GLU A 200 56.34 -104.63 -123.91
N ALA A 201 56.50 -105.56 -122.97
CA ALA A 201 57.57 -106.55 -123.00
C ALA A 201 57.48 -107.59 -124.13
N ALA A 202 56.33 -107.69 -124.83
CA ALA A 202 56.06 -108.76 -125.79
C ALA A 202 56.50 -108.45 -127.25
N VAL A 203 56.74 -107.18 -127.61
CA VAL A 203 56.86 -106.77 -129.03
C VAL A 203 58.30 -106.80 -129.54
N SER A 204 59.29 -106.44 -128.72
CA SER A 204 60.70 -106.28 -129.14
C SER A 204 61.45 -107.59 -129.45
N ALA A 205 60.82 -108.76 -129.25
CA ALA A 205 61.45 -110.07 -129.39
C ALA A 205 61.20 -110.76 -130.76
N LEU A 206 60.44 -110.15 -131.66
CA LEU A 206 59.84 -110.82 -132.83
C LEU A 206 60.32 -110.36 -134.22
N LEU A 207 61.34 -109.49 -134.33
CA LEU A 207 61.86 -109.07 -135.63
C LEU A 207 63.34 -109.38 -135.88
N SER A 208 63.60 -109.83 -137.12
CA SER A 208 64.90 -109.87 -137.82
C SER A 208 65.94 -110.95 -137.48
N SER A 209 65.49 -112.20 -137.31
CA SER A 209 66.33 -113.36 -137.68
C SER A 209 65.97 -113.87 -139.09
N GLY A 210 66.99 -114.05 -139.94
CA GLY A 210 66.94 -114.88 -141.16
C GLY A 210 66.73 -114.19 -142.52
N LEU A 211 67.73 -114.33 -143.42
CA LEU A 211 67.54 -114.76 -144.81
C LEU A 211 68.87 -115.29 -145.42
N ASP A 212 68.77 -116.14 -146.45
CA ASP A 212 69.79 -117.06 -146.99
C ASP A 212 70.44 -116.57 -148.32
N THR A 213 71.73 -116.79 -148.67
CA THR A 213 72.55 -117.98 -149.06
C THR A 213 72.30 -118.56 -150.48
N VAL A 214 73.22 -119.40 -151.02
CA VAL A 214 73.16 -120.20 -152.30
C VAL A 214 73.44 -119.43 -153.64
N ASP A 215 74.10 -119.95 -154.70
CA ASP A 215 75.24 -120.90 -154.82
C ASP A 215 75.89 -120.99 -156.25
N SER A 216 76.88 -121.89 -156.32
CA SER A 216 77.90 -122.28 -157.30
C SER A 216 77.51 -123.08 -158.59
N ILE A 217 78.43 -123.11 -159.59
CA ILE A 217 78.93 -124.27 -160.44
C ILE A 217 77.93 -125.37 -160.90
N PRO A 218 77.72 -125.70 -162.22
CA PRO A 218 78.34 -126.93 -162.82
C PRO A 218 78.44 -127.16 -164.37
N ASP A 219 79.40 -128.04 -164.71
CA ASP A 219 79.64 -129.12 -165.72
C ASP A 219 78.90 -129.43 -167.08
N ALA A 220 79.72 -130.05 -167.97
CA ALA A 220 79.47 -131.15 -168.95
C ALA A 220 78.55 -130.93 -170.19
N VAL A 221 78.72 -131.56 -171.38
CA VAL A 221 79.51 -132.70 -171.97
C VAL A 221 79.62 -132.45 -173.53
N PRO A 222 80.20 -133.30 -174.45
CA PRO A 222 80.99 -134.54 -174.34
C PRO A 222 82.33 -134.52 -175.17
N ALA A 223 82.43 -135.29 -176.27
CA ALA A 223 83.62 -135.51 -177.14
C ALA A 223 83.18 -135.77 -178.60
N ALA A 224 84.00 -135.67 -179.66
CA ALA A 224 85.46 -135.64 -179.78
C ALA A 224 85.89 -134.78 -181.01
N LEU A 225 87.07 -134.13 -181.10
CA LEU A 225 88.20 -134.01 -180.15
C LEU A 225 89.00 -132.70 -180.41
N ARG A 226 89.81 -132.27 -179.42
CA ARG A 226 90.99 -131.37 -179.53
C ARG A 226 90.84 -129.86 -179.82
N ALA A 227 89.76 -129.33 -180.41
CA ALA A 227 89.67 -127.89 -180.72
C ALA A 227 88.80 -127.04 -179.76
N GLY A 228 87.75 -127.61 -179.15
CA GLY A 228 86.69 -126.86 -178.45
C GLY A 228 87.10 -126.06 -177.20
N ILE A 229 88.35 -126.16 -176.73
CA ILE A 229 88.89 -125.39 -175.59
C ILE A 229 88.81 -123.87 -175.86
N GLU A 230 88.91 -123.46 -177.13
CA GLU A 230 88.85 -122.06 -177.55
C GLU A 230 87.44 -121.44 -177.40
N VAL A 231 86.38 -122.25 -177.38
CA VAL A 231 84.98 -121.79 -177.21
C VAL A 231 84.70 -121.40 -175.75
N VAL A 232 85.30 -122.10 -174.78
CA VAL A 232 85.10 -121.86 -173.33
C VAL A 232 85.54 -120.44 -172.92
N ALA A 233 86.60 -119.92 -173.55
CA ALA A 233 87.11 -118.57 -173.29
C ALA A 233 86.14 -117.45 -173.72
N SER A 234 85.27 -117.71 -174.71
CA SER A 234 84.32 -116.72 -175.23
C SER A 234 83.07 -116.55 -174.35
N GLN A 235 82.57 -117.63 -173.75
CA GLN A 235 81.34 -117.61 -172.96
C GLN A 235 81.53 -116.94 -171.58
N LEU A 236 82.71 -117.07 -170.97
CA LEU A 236 83.08 -116.37 -169.74
C LEU A 236 82.97 -114.83 -169.86
N LYS A 237 83.23 -114.26 -171.05
CA LYS A 237 83.13 -112.80 -171.26
C LYS A 237 81.69 -112.27 -171.26
N GLN A 238 80.72 -113.05 -171.73
CA GLN A 238 79.31 -112.60 -171.76
C GLN A 238 78.68 -112.61 -170.36
N LEU A 239 78.99 -113.61 -169.54
CA LEU A 239 78.56 -113.64 -168.13
C LEU A 239 79.16 -112.48 -167.31
N GLN A 240 80.39 -112.07 -167.63
CA GLN A 240 81.05 -110.95 -166.95
C GLN A 240 80.41 -109.58 -167.25
N THR A 241 79.73 -109.40 -168.40
CA THR A 241 79.05 -108.13 -168.73
C THR A 241 77.71 -107.96 -168.02
N ALA A 242 76.89 -109.00 -167.89
CA ALA A 242 75.59 -108.90 -167.20
C ALA A 242 75.74 -108.56 -165.71
N SER A 243 76.76 -109.13 -165.04
CA SER A 243 77.11 -108.85 -163.64
C SER A 243 77.47 -107.38 -163.37
N LEU A 244 77.91 -106.64 -164.41
CA LEU A 244 78.25 -105.22 -164.33
C LEU A 244 77.00 -104.32 -164.37
N GLU A 245 75.96 -104.72 -165.13
CA GLU A 245 74.73 -103.94 -165.27
C GLU A 245 73.89 -103.98 -163.99
N GLU A 246 73.74 -105.14 -163.33
CA GLU A 246 73.04 -105.23 -162.04
C GLU A 246 73.71 -104.38 -160.95
N ARG A 247 75.06 -104.39 -160.88
CA ARG A 247 75.82 -103.55 -159.94
C ARG A 247 75.55 -102.05 -160.12
N SER A 248 75.30 -101.60 -161.35
CA SER A 248 74.94 -100.19 -161.59
C SER A 248 73.58 -99.81 -160.99
N GLN A 249 72.61 -100.72 -161.00
CA GLN A 249 71.26 -100.48 -160.49
C GLN A 249 71.24 -100.43 -158.95
N TYR A 250 72.03 -101.29 -158.28
CA TYR A 250 72.19 -101.21 -156.82
C TYR A 250 72.89 -99.93 -156.37
N ALA A 251 73.91 -99.45 -157.10
CA ALA A 251 74.58 -98.18 -156.80
C ALA A 251 73.63 -96.97 -156.89
N ALA A 252 72.79 -96.90 -157.93
CA ALA A 252 71.78 -95.86 -158.07
C ALA A 252 70.76 -95.88 -156.91
N ARG A 253 70.38 -97.07 -156.44
CA ARG A 253 69.41 -97.25 -155.34
C ARG A 253 69.98 -96.85 -153.97
N ALA A 254 71.28 -97.07 -153.75
CA ALA A 254 71.97 -96.64 -152.53
C ALA A 254 71.99 -95.10 -152.38
N SER A 255 72.31 -94.37 -153.46
CA SER A 255 72.35 -92.90 -153.45
C SER A 255 71.01 -92.25 -153.07
N VAL A 256 69.88 -92.85 -153.49
CA VAL A 256 68.53 -92.37 -153.11
C VAL A 256 68.24 -92.58 -151.62
N LEU A 257 68.73 -93.67 -151.03
CA LEU A 257 68.58 -93.93 -149.59
C LEU A 257 69.45 -92.99 -148.74
N GLU A 258 70.68 -92.71 -149.15
CA GLU A 258 71.55 -91.74 -148.46
C GLU A 258 70.93 -90.33 -148.42
N ALA A 259 70.32 -89.90 -149.52
CA ALA A 259 69.57 -88.64 -149.58
C ALA A 259 68.41 -88.61 -148.57
N GLN A 260 67.59 -89.66 -148.52
CA GLN A 260 66.46 -89.78 -147.58
C GLN A 260 66.91 -89.81 -146.11
N VAL A 261 68.05 -90.45 -145.80
CA VAL A 261 68.65 -90.41 -144.45
C VAL A 261 69.05 -88.98 -144.09
N SER A 262 69.66 -88.22 -144.99
CA SER A 262 70.03 -86.81 -144.72
C SER A 262 68.81 -85.89 -144.47
N GLU A 263 67.69 -86.13 -145.16
CA GLU A 263 66.44 -85.39 -144.97
C GLU A 263 65.75 -85.76 -143.65
N ALA A 264 65.85 -87.02 -143.22
CA ALA A 264 65.41 -87.45 -141.89
C ALA A 264 66.29 -86.84 -140.78
N GLN A 265 67.61 -86.79 -140.97
CA GLN A 265 68.56 -86.24 -140.00
C GLN A 265 68.34 -84.75 -139.74
N THR A 266 68.03 -83.97 -140.77
CA THR A 266 67.77 -82.53 -140.66
C THR A 266 66.46 -82.25 -139.91
N LYS A 267 65.37 -82.95 -140.27
CA LYS A 267 64.08 -82.85 -139.57
C LYS A 267 64.14 -83.29 -138.11
N LEU A 268 64.99 -84.29 -137.80
CA LEU A 268 65.25 -84.70 -136.41
C LEU A 268 65.93 -83.57 -135.61
N ASN A 269 66.94 -82.91 -136.18
CA ASN A 269 67.66 -81.81 -135.54
C ASN A 269 66.76 -80.57 -135.34
N GLU A 270 65.90 -80.24 -136.31
CA GLU A 270 64.89 -79.18 -136.16
C GLU A 270 63.94 -79.51 -135.00
N SER A 271 63.47 -80.76 -134.91
CA SER A 271 62.63 -81.23 -133.82
C SER A 271 63.32 -81.28 -132.45
N THR A 272 64.65 -81.44 -132.37
CA THR A 272 65.38 -81.36 -131.10
C THR A 272 65.57 -79.92 -130.66
N ASN A 273 65.89 -79.01 -131.59
CA ASN A 273 66.11 -77.59 -131.27
C ASN A 273 64.82 -76.94 -130.75
N THR A 274 63.69 -77.13 -131.42
CA THR A 274 62.38 -76.61 -130.93
C THR A 274 61.98 -77.21 -129.59
N ARG A 275 62.39 -78.44 -129.28
CA ARG A 275 62.16 -79.09 -127.98
C ARG A 275 63.03 -78.47 -126.88
N GLU A 276 64.24 -78.01 -127.21
CA GLU A 276 65.14 -77.34 -126.26
C GLU A 276 64.77 -75.87 -126.04
N GLU A 277 64.25 -75.18 -127.05
CA GLU A 277 63.62 -73.86 -126.90
C GLU A 277 62.39 -73.94 -125.98
N LEU A 278 61.47 -74.89 -126.25
CA LEU A 278 60.30 -75.13 -125.39
C LEU A 278 60.67 -75.57 -123.96
N ALA A 279 61.78 -76.27 -123.77
CA ALA A 279 62.29 -76.62 -122.44
C ALA A 279 62.83 -75.39 -121.69
N GLN A 280 63.54 -74.49 -122.37
CA GLN A 280 64.01 -73.23 -121.78
C GLN A 280 62.84 -72.30 -121.42
N ASP A 281 61.83 -72.18 -122.28
CA ASP A 281 60.61 -71.43 -121.97
C ASP A 281 59.85 -72.04 -120.77
N TYR A 282 59.79 -73.37 -120.67
CA TYR A 282 59.18 -74.06 -119.53
C TYR A 282 59.94 -73.83 -118.22
N ASP A 283 61.27 -73.91 -118.24
CA ASP A 283 62.11 -73.61 -117.06
C ASP A 283 62.06 -72.12 -116.67
N HIS A 284 62.02 -71.20 -117.64
CA HIS A 284 61.80 -69.77 -117.36
C HIS A 284 60.40 -69.52 -116.80
N LEU A 285 59.37 -70.22 -117.27
CA LEU A 285 58.03 -70.14 -116.71
C LEU A 285 57.98 -70.73 -115.28
N LEU A 286 58.69 -71.83 -115.01
CA LEU A 286 58.83 -72.40 -113.66
C LEU A 286 59.58 -71.45 -112.72
N GLN A 287 60.67 -70.82 -113.15
CA GLN A 287 61.38 -69.80 -112.36
C GLN A 287 60.50 -68.58 -112.09
N ARG A 288 59.67 -68.17 -113.07
CA ARG A 288 58.72 -67.08 -112.92
C ARG A 288 57.56 -67.44 -111.99
N ILE A 289 57.06 -68.67 -112.04
CA ILE A 289 56.04 -69.20 -111.12
C ILE A 289 56.62 -69.36 -109.71
N GLY A 290 57.87 -69.80 -109.57
CA GLY A 290 58.59 -69.87 -108.30
C GLY A 290 58.75 -68.49 -107.66
N THR A 291 59.32 -67.53 -108.39
CA THR A 291 59.47 -66.14 -107.90
C THR A 291 58.13 -65.47 -107.63
N MET A 292 57.07 -65.71 -108.42
CA MET A 292 55.72 -65.22 -108.11
C MET A 292 55.11 -65.91 -106.88
N LYS A 293 55.33 -67.21 -106.68
CA LYS A 293 54.90 -67.95 -105.47
C LYS A 293 55.61 -67.42 -104.23
N ASP A 294 56.91 -67.20 -104.30
CA ASP A 294 57.71 -66.72 -103.17
C ASP A 294 57.39 -65.26 -102.85
N ALA A 295 57.21 -64.41 -103.88
CA ALA A 295 56.71 -63.04 -103.71
C ALA A 295 55.28 -63.01 -103.13
N LEU A 296 54.39 -63.89 -103.57
CA LEU A 296 53.04 -64.01 -103.00
C LEU A 296 53.07 -64.53 -101.57
N THR A 297 53.97 -65.47 -101.25
CA THR A 297 54.15 -66.01 -99.88
C THR A 297 54.72 -64.93 -98.94
N ALA A 298 55.67 -64.12 -99.41
CA ALA A 298 56.19 -62.97 -98.70
C ALA A 298 55.15 -61.85 -98.53
N LYS A 299 54.30 -61.60 -99.55
CA LYS A 299 53.20 -60.64 -99.46
C LYS A 299 52.12 -61.10 -98.48
N MET A 300 51.71 -62.37 -98.54
CA MET A 300 50.74 -62.97 -97.62
C MET A 300 51.26 -63.02 -96.17
N SER A 301 52.56 -63.24 -95.94
CA SER A 301 53.14 -63.19 -94.59
C SER A 301 53.27 -61.76 -94.08
N GLY A 302 53.64 -60.80 -94.94
CA GLY A 302 53.65 -59.37 -94.64
C GLY A 302 52.25 -58.84 -94.30
N GLU A 303 51.24 -59.11 -95.14
CA GLU A 303 49.84 -58.74 -94.89
C GLU A 303 49.27 -59.44 -93.65
N SER A 304 49.71 -60.67 -93.34
CA SER A 304 49.35 -61.36 -92.09
C SER A 304 49.95 -60.68 -90.86
N GLU A 305 51.22 -60.27 -90.89
CA GLU A 305 51.81 -59.49 -89.79
C GLU A 305 51.25 -58.07 -89.68
N GLU A 306 50.94 -57.40 -90.78
CA GLU A 306 50.25 -56.11 -90.76
C GLU A 306 48.82 -56.25 -90.22
N LEU A 307 48.06 -57.28 -90.62
CA LEU A 307 46.76 -57.58 -90.00
C LEU A 307 46.89 -57.90 -88.50
N LYS A 308 47.96 -58.58 -88.06
CA LYS A 308 48.24 -58.77 -86.63
C LYS A 308 48.63 -57.47 -85.94
N ARG A 309 49.34 -56.56 -86.61
CA ARG A 309 49.72 -55.22 -86.09
C ARG A 309 48.49 -54.35 -85.92
N LEU A 310 47.68 -54.20 -86.98
CA LEU A 310 46.42 -53.46 -86.98
C LEU A 310 45.42 -54.06 -85.98
N ARG A 311 45.33 -55.39 -85.82
CA ARG A 311 44.51 -56.02 -84.77
C ARG A 311 45.02 -55.71 -83.35
N ARG A 312 46.34 -55.66 -83.13
CA ARG A 312 46.94 -55.23 -81.86
C ARG A 312 46.66 -53.75 -81.57
N GLU A 313 46.77 -52.88 -82.59
CA GLU A 313 46.49 -51.46 -82.49
C GLU A 313 44.99 -51.19 -82.24
N VAL A 314 44.09 -51.89 -82.93
CA VAL A 314 42.63 -51.82 -82.67
C VAL A 314 42.26 -52.38 -81.29
N ALA A 315 42.93 -53.44 -80.82
CA ALA A 315 42.72 -53.95 -79.46
C ALA A 315 43.23 -52.97 -78.39
N GLY A 316 44.40 -52.36 -78.60
CA GLY A 316 44.96 -51.30 -77.75
C GLY A 316 44.06 -50.06 -77.73
N ALA A 317 43.60 -49.60 -78.89
CA ALA A 317 42.67 -48.48 -79.03
C ALA A 317 41.33 -48.77 -78.33
N LYS A 318 40.72 -49.95 -78.53
CA LYS A 318 39.49 -50.34 -77.81
C LYS A 318 39.68 -50.43 -76.31
N SER A 319 40.84 -50.92 -75.84
CA SER A 319 41.19 -50.91 -74.42
C SER A 319 41.30 -49.49 -73.87
N ALA A 320 42.01 -48.60 -74.57
CA ALA A 320 42.13 -47.19 -74.23
C ALA A 320 40.78 -46.45 -74.26
N THR A 321 39.90 -46.76 -75.22
CA THR A 321 38.55 -46.19 -75.31
C THR A 321 37.71 -46.64 -74.11
N SER A 322 37.72 -47.94 -73.78
CA SER A 322 37.00 -48.45 -72.60
C SER A 322 37.56 -47.92 -71.28
N LEU A 323 38.86 -47.61 -71.20
CA LEU A 323 39.46 -46.94 -70.05
C LEU A 323 39.05 -45.46 -69.99
N ALA A 324 38.97 -44.76 -71.13
CA ALA A 324 38.49 -43.39 -71.20
C ALA A 324 36.99 -43.29 -70.84
N GLU A 325 36.14 -44.19 -71.34
CA GLU A 325 34.72 -44.32 -70.96
C GLU A 325 34.54 -44.55 -69.45
N LYS A 326 35.39 -45.39 -68.85
CA LYS A 326 35.41 -45.61 -67.39
C LYS A 326 35.86 -44.37 -66.63
N ALA A 327 36.87 -43.65 -67.11
CA ALA A 327 37.32 -42.39 -66.50
C ALA A 327 36.26 -41.28 -66.62
N VAL A 328 35.58 -41.16 -67.77
CA VAL A 328 34.49 -40.21 -68.00
C VAL A 328 33.30 -40.55 -67.09
N THR A 329 32.82 -41.79 -67.08
CA THR A 329 31.69 -42.19 -66.21
C THR A 329 32.00 -42.05 -64.72
N GLN A 330 33.25 -42.30 -64.30
CA GLN A 330 33.72 -41.97 -62.95
C GLN A 330 33.74 -40.46 -62.68
N SER A 331 34.23 -39.64 -63.61
CA SER A 331 34.23 -38.17 -63.47
C SER A 331 32.82 -37.58 -63.46
N GLU A 332 31.88 -38.12 -64.23
CA GLU A 332 30.48 -37.72 -64.14
C GLU A 332 29.85 -38.17 -62.81
N ALA A 333 30.25 -39.33 -62.27
CA ALA A 333 29.78 -39.78 -60.97
C ALA A 333 30.29 -38.88 -59.83
N THR A 334 31.56 -38.46 -59.87
CA THR A 334 32.10 -37.50 -58.89
C THR A 334 31.50 -36.10 -59.07
N VAL A 335 31.33 -35.60 -60.29
CA VAL A 335 30.63 -34.32 -60.55
C VAL A 335 29.18 -34.37 -60.03
N ARG A 336 28.39 -35.41 -60.37
CA ARG A 336 27.02 -35.59 -59.84
C ARG A 336 26.99 -35.75 -58.31
N GLY A 337 28.07 -36.26 -57.70
CA GLY A 337 28.27 -36.28 -56.26
C GLY A 337 28.49 -34.88 -55.67
N LEU A 338 29.42 -34.12 -56.24
CA LEU A 338 29.74 -32.74 -55.85
C LEU A 338 28.56 -31.78 -56.07
N GLU A 339 27.76 -31.98 -57.11
CA GLU A 339 26.50 -31.24 -57.33
C GLU A 339 25.43 -31.57 -56.28
N LYS A 340 25.43 -32.78 -55.71
CA LYS A 340 24.53 -33.15 -54.62
C LYS A 340 25.00 -32.51 -53.31
N THR A 341 26.29 -32.60 -52.98
CA THR A 341 26.83 -31.96 -51.76
C THR A 341 26.77 -30.44 -51.82
N MET A 342 27.03 -29.81 -52.97
CA MET A 342 26.79 -28.37 -53.14
C MET A 342 25.32 -27.97 -52.99
N ARG A 343 24.36 -28.83 -53.36
CA ARG A 343 22.93 -28.56 -53.13
C ARG A 343 22.53 -28.75 -51.67
N ALA A 344 23.11 -29.72 -50.96
CA ALA A 344 22.94 -29.88 -49.52
C ALA A 344 23.53 -28.69 -48.76
N LEU A 345 24.81 -28.36 -48.99
CA LEU A 345 25.50 -27.22 -48.38
C LEU A 345 24.81 -25.88 -48.65
N ARG A 346 24.21 -25.68 -49.84
CA ARG A 346 23.40 -24.47 -50.10
C ARG A 346 22.14 -24.42 -49.26
N LYS A 347 21.42 -25.54 -49.12
CA LYS A 347 20.26 -25.63 -48.22
C LYS A 347 20.67 -25.36 -46.78
N GLU A 348 21.69 -26.04 -46.27
CA GLU A 348 22.22 -25.84 -44.91
C GLU A 348 22.63 -24.37 -44.68
N VAL A 349 23.25 -23.71 -45.68
CA VAL A 349 23.61 -22.28 -45.64
C VAL A 349 22.39 -21.34 -45.67
N ASP A 350 21.30 -21.70 -46.35
CA ASP A 350 20.09 -20.88 -46.38
C ASP A 350 19.20 -21.14 -45.14
N GLU A 351 19.13 -22.37 -44.66
CA GLU A 351 18.50 -22.79 -43.40
C GLU A 351 19.19 -22.14 -42.18
N THR A 352 20.53 -22.13 -42.14
CA THR A 352 21.28 -21.43 -41.07
C THR A 352 21.19 -19.91 -41.14
N LYS A 353 21.03 -19.30 -42.33
CA LYS A 353 20.67 -17.88 -42.44
C LYS A 353 19.29 -17.59 -41.88
N HIS A 354 18.30 -18.43 -42.17
CA HIS A 354 16.95 -18.29 -41.62
C HIS A 354 16.96 -18.41 -40.10
N ALA A 355 17.61 -19.43 -39.54
CA ALA A 355 17.76 -19.58 -38.09
C ALA A 355 18.54 -18.41 -37.44
N LEU A 356 19.57 -17.88 -38.11
CA LEU A 356 20.29 -16.69 -37.65
C LEU A 356 19.42 -15.43 -37.68
N TRP A 357 18.60 -15.26 -38.73
CA TRP A 357 17.67 -14.13 -38.84
C TRP A 357 16.56 -14.22 -37.79
N GLU A 358 15.94 -15.39 -37.57
CA GLU A 358 14.94 -15.62 -36.52
C GLU A 358 15.54 -15.41 -35.11
N SER A 359 16.79 -15.85 -34.89
CA SER A 359 17.54 -15.57 -33.66
C SER A 359 17.82 -14.08 -33.45
N GLN A 360 18.14 -13.34 -34.53
CA GLN A 360 18.34 -11.89 -34.48
C GLN A 360 17.03 -11.12 -34.26
N GLU A 361 15.95 -11.52 -34.93
CA GLU A 361 14.60 -10.96 -34.79
C GLU A 361 14.08 -11.15 -33.35
N THR A 362 14.21 -12.37 -32.81
CA THR A 362 13.82 -12.68 -31.43
C THR A 362 14.70 -11.99 -30.39
N ALA A 363 16.03 -11.94 -30.60
CA ALA A 363 16.92 -11.16 -29.73
C ALA A 363 16.58 -9.66 -29.74
N SER A 364 16.25 -9.08 -30.90
CA SER A 364 15.83 -7.69 -31.01
C SER A 364 14.48 -7.44 -30.33
N ARG A 365 13.53 -8.38 -30.44
CA ARG A 365 12.22 -8.29 -29.77
C ARG A 365 12.37 -8.36 -28.25
N VAL A 366 13.16 -9.31 -27.75
CA VAL A 366 13.49 -9.45 -26.32
C VAL A 366 14.25 -8.23 -25.79
N GLN A 367 15.12 -7.59 -26.59
CA GLN A 367 15.74 -6.32 -26.21
C GLN A 367 14.73 -5.17 -26.11
N SER A 368 13.70 -5.09 -26.98
CA SER A 368 12.60 -4.14 -26.84
C SER A 368 11.77 -4.42 -25.58
N GLU A 369 11.38 -5.68 -25.37
CA GLU A 369 10.63 -6.12 -24.18
C GLU A 369 11.38 -5.78 -22.87
N TYR A 370 12.70 -5.97 -22.82
CA TYR A 370 13.52 -5.56 -21.68
C TYR A 370 13.65 -4.04 -21.54
N ALA A 371 13.79 -3.30 -22.64
CA ALA A 371 13.87 -1.84 -22.60
C ALA A 371 12.55 -1.23 -22.11
N GLU A 372 11.40 -1.69 -22.62
CA GLU A 372 10.07 -1.29 -22.20
C GLU A 372 9.80 -1.64 -20.72
N SER A 373 10.22 -2.83 -20.27
CA SER A 373 10.13 -3.24 -18.86
C SER A 373 11.03 -2.41 -17.94
N ALA A 374 12.22 -2.00 -18.39
CA ALA A 374 13.11 -1.12 -17.66
C ALA A 374 12.55 0.32 -17.56
N ASP A 375 12.00 0.84 -18.66
CA ASP A 375 11.32 2.14 -18.73
C ASP A 375 10.10 2.18 -17.80
N GLU A 376 9.28 1.13 -17.82
CA GLU A 376 8.11 1.01 -16.96
C GLU A 376 8.49 0.87 -15.48
N SER A 377 9.57 0.13 -15.17
CA SER A 377 10.15 0.07 -13.83
C SER A 377 10.70 1.43 -13.37
N ALA A 378 11.35 2.19 -14.26
CA ALA A 378 11.84 3.54 -13.97
C ALA A 378 10.71 4.54 -13.74
N ARG A 379 9.61 4.46 -14.50
CA ARG A 379 8.37 5.24 -14.27
C ARG A 379 7.75 4.91 -12.93
N GLN A 380 7.67 3.62 -12.57
CA GLN A 380 7.16 3.19 -11.26
C GLN A 380 8.04 3.69 -10.11
N MET A 381 9.37 3.59 -10.22
CA MET A 381 10.30 4.13 -9.23
C MET A 381 10.17 5.66 -9.10
N SER A 382 10.06 6.38 -10.21
CA SER A 382 9.85 7.84 -10.20
C SER A 382 8.50 8.23 -9.58
N ALA A 383 7.43 7.49 -9.87
CA ALA A 383 6.11 7.70 -9.26
C ALA A 383 6.09 7.37 -7.77
N LEU A 384 6.86 6.37 -7.33
CA LEU A 384 7.05 6.06 -5.91
C LEU A 384 7.86 7.14 -5.20
N GLN A 385 8.94 7.64 -5.80
CA GLN A 385 9.71 8.78 -5.27
C GLN A 385 8.85 10.04 -5.16
N ALA A 386 8.05 10.35 -6.19
CA ALA A 386 7.12 11.49 -6.15
C ALA A 386 6.05 11.35 -5.05
N ARG A 387 5.56 10.14 -4.79
CA ARG A 387 4.67 9.85 -3.65
C ARG A 387 5.38 9.95 -2.30
N LEU A 388 6.64 9.55 -2.22
CA LEU A 388 7.45 9.66 -1.00
C LEU A 388 7.66 11.14 -0.64
N LEU A 389 8.14 11.95 -1.59
CA LEU A 389 8.32 13.40 -1.43
C LEU A 389 7.00 14.11 -1.09
N ALA A 390 5.87 13.67 -1.66
CA ALA A 390 4.56 14.22 -1.31
C ALA A 390 4.12 13.85 0.12
N ALA A 391 4.41 12.62 0.58
CA ALA A 391 4.12 12.18 1.94
C ALA A 391 5.06 12.84 2.97
N GLU A 392 6.33 13.05 2.63
CA GLU A 392 7.30 13.81 3.44
C GLU A 392 6.83 15.26 3.60
N ALA A 393 6.45 15.94 2.51
CA ALA A 393 5.90 17.30 2.55
C ALA A 393 4.56 17.40 3.31
N GLN A 394 3.73 16.35 3.29
CA GLN A 394 2.54 16.28 4.14
C GLN A 394 2.90 16.12 5.62
N LEU A 395 3.88 15.29 5.96
CA LEU A 395 4.33 15.09 7.34
C LEU A 395 5.02 16.35 7.90
N GLU A 396 5.76 17.10 7.09
CA GLU A 396 6.27 18.43 7.45
C GLU A 396 5.12 19.43 7.70
N ALA A 397 4.10 19.45 6.84
CA ALA A 397 2.94 20.34 7.00
C ALA A 397 2.09 19.99 8.24
N ASP A 398 1.87 18.71 8.51
CA ASP A 398 1.19 18.22 9.71
C ASP A 398 2.02 18.51 10.97
N GLY A 399 3.35 18.41 10.89
CA GLY A 399 4.28 18.85 11.95
C GLY A 399 4.14 20.33 12.26
N VAL A 400 4.15 21.20 11.23
CA VAL A 400 3.94 22.65 11.41
C VAL A 400 2.54 22.95 11.98
N GLN A 401 1.50 22.21 11.63
CA GLN A 401 0.17 22.35 12.25
C GLN A 401 0.15 21.89 13.71
N ARG A 402 0.82 20.79 14.04
CA ARG A 402 0.99 20.29 15.41
C ARG A 402 1.69 21.34 16.28
N ASP A 403 2.78 21.92 15.78
CA ASP A 403 3.57 22.92 16.50
C ASP A 403 2.74 24.21 16.71
N GLN A 404 1.97 24.66 15.71
CA GLN A 404 1.02 25.78 15.86
C GLN A 404 -0.11 25.50 16.87
N LEU A 405 -0.55 24.24 17.00
CA LEU A 405 -1.53 23.83 18.00
C LEU A 405 -0.90 23.75 19.41
N GLU A 406 0.36 23.34 19.52
CA GLU A 406 1.11 23.34 20.78
C GLU A 406 1.36 24.79 21.25
N ASP A 407 1.85 25.68 20.39
CA ASP A 407 1.92 27.14 20.63
C ASP A 407 0.58 27.70 21.11
N ARG A 408 -0.54 27.30 20.48
CA ARG A 408 -1.86 27.81 20.83
C ARG A 408 -2.37 27.24 22.16
N VAL A 409 -2.00 26.01 22.51
CA VAL A 409 -2.28 25.42 23.83
C VAL A 409 -1.46 26.11 24.92
N GLU A 410 -0.18 26.41 24.69
CA GLU A 410 0.64 27.17 25.63
C GLU A 410 0.11 28.60 25.85
N GLN A 411 -0.30 29.28 24.77
CA GLN A 411 -1.00 30.57 24.87
C GLN A 411 -2.27 30.48 25.73
N LEU A 412 -3.14 29.50 25.47
CA LEU A 412 -4.38 29.33 26.24
C LEU A 412 -4.14 28.94 27.70
N GLN A 413 -3.06 28.20 28.00
CA GLN A 413 -2.62 27.94 29.38
C GLN A 413 -2.09 29.21 30.05
N SER A 414 -1.35 30.05 29.33
CA SER A 414 -0.88 31.36 29.83
C SER A 414 -2.05 32.30 30.11
N ASP A 415 -3.00 32.42 29.17
CA ASP A 415 -4.24 33.21 29.30
C ASP A 415 -5.07 32.74 30.52
N LEU A 416 -5.21 31.41 30.69
CA LEU A 416 -5.93 30.81 31.82
C LEU A 416 -5.21 31.08 33.15
N ASN A 417 -3.88 30.94 33.21
CA ASN A 417 -3.10 31.24 34.41
C ASN A 417 -3.16 32.74 34.75
N GLN A 418 -3.16 33.63 33.74
CA GLN A 418 -3.37 35.07 33.96
C GLN A 418 -4.77 35.36 34.50
N ALA A 419 -5.81 34.72 33.95
CA ALA A 419 -7.18 34.85 34.42
C ALA A 419 -7.32 34.38 35.89
N LEU A 420 -6.82 33.18 36.23
CA LEU A 420 -6.83 32.64 37.59
C LEU A 420 -6.05 33.53 38.58
N ASN A 421 -4.90 34.07 38.18
CA ASN A 421 -4.16 35.02 39.01
C ASN A 421 -4.95 36.32 39.24
N SER A 422 -5.67 36.82 38.24
CA SER A 422 -6.53 38.00 38.39
C SER A 422 -7.76 37.72 39.25
N GLU A 423 -8.37 36.54 39.15
CA GLU A 423 -9.46 36.11 40.03
C GLU A 423 -8.99 36.00 41.48
N GLY A 424 -7.80 35.42 41.71
CA GLY A 424 -7.18 35.38 43.04
C GLY A 424 -6.91 36.78 43.63
N GLN A 425 -6.53 37.76 42.80
CA GLN A 425 -6.41 39.16 43.21
C GLN A 425 -7.77 39.76 43.60
N TRP A 426 -8.80 39.62 42.76
CA TRP A 426 -10.15 40.11 43.07
C TRP A 426 -10.77 39.44 44.32
N VAL A 427 -10.49 38.16 44.56
CA VAL A 427 -10.89 37.45 45.78
C VAL A 427 -10.16 38.03 47.00
N GLY A 428 -8.84 38.24 46.92
CA GLY A 428 -8.06 38.86 48.00
C GLY A 428 -8.50 40.29 48.32
N GLU A 429 -8.74 41.12 47.30
CA GLU A 429 -9.30 42.47 47.47
C GLU A 429 -10.68 42.43 48.11
N ARG A 430 -11.55 41.50 47.68
CA ARG A 430 -12.88 41.29 48.28
C ARG A 430 -12.79 40.86 49.75
N GLU A 431 -11.85 39.99 50.11
CA GLU A 431 -11.62 39.58 51.51
C GLU A 431 -11.13 40.75 52.36
N VAL A 432 -10.16 41.53 51.87
CA VAL A 432 -9.72 42.78 52.52
C VAL A 432 -10.89 43.74 52.69
N HIS A 433 -11.71 43.95 51.66
CA HIS A 433 -12.90 44.79 51.74
C HIS A 433 -13.91 44.28 52.78
N LEU A 434 -14.20 42.97 52.82
CA LEU A 434 -15.07 42.37 53.83
C LEU A 434 -14.54 42.60 55.25
N VAL A 435 -13.24 42.44 55.48
CA VAL A 435 -12.60 42.73 56.77
C VAL A 435 -12.66 44.22 57.11
N THR A 436 -12.48 45.13 56.14
CA THR A 436 -12.68 46.57 56.41
C THR A 436 -14.14 46.92 56.73
N ILE A 437 -15.10 46.29 56.06
CA ILE A 437 -16.54 46.47 56.33
C ILE A 437 -16.89 45.98 57.74
N GLN A 438 -16.43 44.80 58.14
CA GLN A 438 -16.62 44.27 59.50
C GLN A 438 -15.99 45.16 60.57
N ASN A 439 -14.78 45.69 60.32
CA ASN A 439 -14.13 46.63 61.24
C ASN A 439 -14.88 47.98 61.33
N LEU A 440 -15.43 48.48 60.23
CA LEU A 440 -16.25 49.70 60.21
C LEU A 440 -17.62 49.47 60.87
N GLN A 441 -18.24 48.30 60.68
CA GLN A 441 -19.47 47.91 61.38
C GLN A 441 -19.23 47.85 62.89
N GLY A 442 -18.22 47.11 63.36
CA GLY A 442 -17.87 47.06 64.78
C GLY A 442 -17.40 48.39 65.37
N ALA A 443 -16.93 49.34 64.55
CA ALA A 443 -16.66 50.72 64.99
C ALA A 443 -17.94 51.56 65.08
N LEU A 444 -18.88 51.39 64.14
CA LEU A 444 -20.20 52.04 64.17
C LEU A 444 -21.07 51.53 65.32
N GLU A 445 -21.06 50.22 65.58
CA GLU A 445 -21.75 49.60 66.73
C GLU A 445 -21.24 50.20 68.05
N ARG A 446 -19.92 50.25 68.28
CA ARG A 446 -19.34 50.89 69.47
C ARG A 446 -19.63 52.39 69.57
N LEU A 447 -19.72 53.08 68.43
CA LEU A 447 -20.13 54.49 68.41
C LEU A 447 -21.61 54.66 68.74
N GLN A 448 -22.48 53.74 68.32
CA GLN A 448 -23.89 53.70 68.70
C GLN A 448 -24.03 53.38 70.19
N GLU A 449 -23.42 52.31 70.70
CA GLU A 449 -23.38 51.97 72.13
C GLU A 449 -22.88 53.15 72.99
N SER A 450 -21.81 53.82 72.57
CA SER A 450 -21.28 55.01 73.25
C SER A 450 -22.24 56.20 73.21
N LYS A 451 -22.99 56.38 72.12
CA LYS A 451 -23.93 57.50 71.96
C LYS A 451 -25.25 57.24 72.67
N ASP A 452 -25.74 56.01 72.68
CA ASP A 452 -26.90 55.60 73.46
C ASP A 452 -26.60 55.71 74.96
N ALA A 453 -25.40 55.30 75.40
CA ALA A 453 -24.94 55.52 76.78
C ALA A 453 -24.78 57.02 77.13
N GLU A 454 -24.28 57.86 76.22
CA GLU A 454 -24.26 59.32 76.40
C GLU A 454 -25.67 59.90 76.52
N VAL A 455 -26.62 59.43 75.68
CA VAL A 455 -28.02 59.85 75.69
C VAL A 455 -28.72 59.41 76.97
N ASP A 456 -28.57 58.17 77.42
CA ASP A 456 -29.13 57.70 78.70
C ASP A 456 -28.56 58.47 79.89
N MET A 457 -27.24 58.74 79.90
CA MET A 457 -26.63 59.61 80.91
C MET A 457 -27.17 61.04 80.87
N ALA A 458 -27.44 61.61 79.69
CA ALA A 458 -28.03 62.93 79.55
C ALA A 458 -29.51 62.95 79.98
N VAL A 459 -30.27 61.90 79.63
CA VAL A 459 -31.68 61.73 79.98
C VAL A 459 -31.85 61.52 81.47
N GLU A 460 -31.00 60.74 82.16
CA GLU A 460 -31.10 60.58 83.61
C GLU A 460 -30.66 61.83 84.37
N LYS A 461 -29.65 62.58 83.86
CA LYS A 461 -29.33 63.93 84.38
C LYS A 461 -30.52 64.89 84.25
N LEU A 462 -31.15 64.96 83.08
CA LEU A 462 -32.35 65.79 82.86
C LEU A 462 -33.53 65.33 83.72
N ARG A 463 -33.69 64.02 83.97
CA ARG A 463 -34.68 63.50 84.92
C ARG A 463 -34.35 63.90 86.36
N ASP A 464 -33.09 63.90 86.77
CA ASP A 464 -32.68 64.35 88.10
C ASP A 464 -32.81 65.87 88.28
N GLU A 465 -32.45 66.67 87.27
CA GLU A 465 -32.72 68.11 87.23
C GLU A 465 -34.23 68.41 87.28
N LEU A 466 -35.06 67.62 86.59
CA LEU A 466 -36.51 67.72 86.70
C LEU A 466 -37.01 67.29 88.09
N ARG A 467 -36.44 66.25 88.69
CA ARG A 467 -36.76 65.79 90.06
C ARG A 467 -36.37 66.84 91.11
N THR A 468 -35.23 67.53 90.98
CA THR A 468 -34.81 68.61 91.89
C THR A 468 -35.67 69.85 91.67
N ALA A 469 -35.82 70.33 90.43
CA ALA A 469 -36.70 71.47 90.12
C ALA A 469 -38.14 71.25 90.59
N THR A 470 -38.67 70.01 90.50
CA THR A 470 -40.00 69.68 91.04
C THR A 470 -40.04 69.66 92.57
N LYS A 471 -38.96 69.22 93.25
CA LYS A 471 -38.84 69.33 94.73
C LYS A 471 -38.76 70.80 95.16
N ASP A 472 -37.98 71.60 94.46
CA ASP A 472 -37.78 73.03 94.77
C ASP A 472 -39.04 73.85 94.48
N LEU A 473 -39.78 73.53 93.42
CA LEU A 473 -41.10 74.09 93.14
C LEU A 473 -42.11 73.73 94.25
N ARG A 474 -42.17 72.46 94.69
CA ARG A 474 -43.01 72.06 95.84
C ARG A 474 -42.59 72.79 97.13
N ALA A 475 -41.30 72.92 97.38
CA ALA A 475 -40.78 73.66 98.53
C ALA A 475 -41.08 75.17 98.41
N ALA A 476 -41.15 75.73 97.21
CA ALA A 476 -41.55 77.11 96.95
C ALA A 476 -43.06 77.31 97.15
N LEU A 477 -43.90 76.38 96.68
CA LEU A 477 -45.34 76.38 96.91
C LEU A 477 -45.66 76.28 98.41
N VAL A 478 -45.07 75.34 99.14
CA VAL A 478 -45.24 75.24 100.61
C VAL A 478 -44.74 76.49 101.34
N ARG A 479 -43.70 77.17 100.82
CA ARG A 479 -43.26 78.49 101.34
C ARG A 479 -44.27 79.60 101.03
N ALA A 480 -44.86 79.61 99.85
CA ALA A 480 -45.89 80.56 99.44
C ALA A 480 -47.19 80.36 100.26
N GLU A 481 -47.71 79.14 100.35
CA GLU A 481 -48.86 78.77 101.19
C GLU A 481 -48.65 79.18 102.66
N ARG A 482 -47.42 79.02 103.18
CA ARG A 482 -47.06 79.43 104.54
C ARG A 482 -47.00 80.95 104.69
N ALA A 483 -46.51 81.67 103.68
CA ALA A 483 -46.48 83.12 103.64
C ALA A 483 -47.90 83.71 103.51
N GLU A 484 -48.75 83.15 102.65
CA GLU A 484 -50.18 83.48 102.56
C GLU A 484 -50.90 83.17 103.88
N GLY A 485 -50.62 82.03 104.51
CA GLY A 485 -51.16 81.67 105.82
C GLY A 485 -50.68 82.58 106.95
N GLN A 486 -49.53 83.23 106.81
CA GLN A 486 -49.06 84.30 107.69
C GLN A 486 -49.72 85.63 107.35
N LEU A 487 -49.87 85.97 106.07
CA LEU A 487 -50.55 87.17 105.59
C LEU A 487 -52.00 87.19 106.06
N ARG A 488 -52.78 86.13 105.82
CA ARG A 488 -54.17 85.99 106.29
C ARG A 488 -54.30 86.09 107.81
N LYS A 489 -53.31 85.63 108.58
CA LYS A 489 -53.26 85.85 110.04
C LYS A 489 -52.96 87.30 110.40
N SER A 490 -52.07 87.96 109.64
CA SER A 490 -51.79 89.39 109.79
C SER A 490 -53.01 90.24 109.45
N GLU A 491 -53.72 89.94 108.36
CA GLU A 491 -54.97 90.57 107.93
C GLU A 491 -56.07 90.38 108.97
N LEU A 492 -56.26 89.16 109.50
CA LEU A 492 -57.19 88.90 110.60
C LEU A 492 -56.81 89.69 111.87
N SER A 493 -55.51 89.77 112.21
CA SER A 493 -55.06 90.57 113.35
C SER A 493 -55.24 92.07 113.13
N GLY A 494 -55.06 92.54 111.89
CA GLY A 494 -55.33 93.91 111.46
C GLY A 494 -56.81 94.24 111.59
N ALA A 495 -57.70 93.39 111.09
CA ALA A 495 -59.15 93.54 111.25
C ALA A 495 -59.57 93.55 112.73
N THR A 496 -58.94 92.76 113.61
CA THR A 496 -59.18 92.87 115.06
C THR A 496 -58.61 94.15 115.67
N ALA A 497 -57.50 94.68 115.17
CA ALA A 497 -56.95 95.95 115.59
C ALA A 497 -57.82 97.13 115.14
N GLU A 498 -58.35 97.09 113.91
CA GLU A 498 -59.34 98.03 113.38
C GLU A 498 -60.65 98.00 114.19
N GLN A 499 -61.16 96.82 114.55
CA GLN A 499 -62.32 96.70 115.45
C GLN A 499 -62.03 97.26 116.85
N CYS A 500 -60.82 97.09 117.37
CA CYS A 500 -60.41 97.74 118.62
C CYS A 500 -60.25 99.26 118.48
N GLN A 501 -59.76 99.76 117.35
CA GLN A 501 -59.70 101.20 117.05
C GLN A 501 -61.11 101.80 116.91
N GLN A 502 -62.05 101.11 116.26
CA GLN A 502 -63.46 101.50 116.20
C GLN A 502 -64.06 101.59 117.61
N ARG A 503 -63.91 100.54 118.44
CA ARG A 503 -64.36 100.56 119.84
C ARG A 503 -63.74 101.69 120.67
N LEU A 504 -62.47 102.01 120.44
CA LEU A 504 -61.81 103.15 121.09
C LEU A 504 -62.34 104.50 120.57
N ALA A 505 -62.65 104.61 119.28
CA ALA A 505 -63.28 105.81 118.71
C ALA A 505 -64.72 105.99 119.23
N ASP A 506 -65.50 104.91 119.33
CA ASP A 506 -66.83 104.89 119.93
C ASP A 506 -66.77 105.32 121.41
N GLN A 507 -65.82 104.78 122.20
CA GLN A 507 -65.60 105.17 123.59
C GLN A 507 -65.10 106.62 123.73
N VAL A 508 -64.30 107.13 122.79
CA VAL A 508 -63.91 108.55 122.76
C VAL A 508 -65.11 109.43 122.43
N GLY A 509 -65.96 109.04 121.48
CA GLY A 509 -67.23 109.73 121.17
C GLY A 509 -68.21 109.71 122.35
N GLU A 510 -68.29 108.60 123.08
CA GLU A 510 -69.08 108.50 124.31
C GLU A 510 -68.49 109.38 125.43
N LEU A 511 -67.16 109.45 125.57
CA LEU A 511 -66.50 110.39 126.49
C LEU A 511 -66.71 111.86 126.10
N GLU A 512 -66.70 112.20 124.81
CA GLU A 512 -67.00 113.56 124.33
C GLU A 512 -68.48 113.92 124.55
N ARG A 513 -69.39 112.97 124.30
CA ARG A 513 -70.80 113.11 124.65
C ARG A 513 -70.99 113.33 126.15
N LEU A 514 -70.40 112.50 127.01
CA LEU A 514 -70.49 112.61 128.47
C LEU A 514 -69.87 113.93 128.97
N ARG A 515 -68.76 114.40 128.37
CA ARG A 515 -68.20 115.73 128.63
C ARG A 515 -69.16 116.85 128.25
N HIS A 516 -69.87 116.72 127.13
CA HIS A 516 -70.88 117.69 126.72
C HIS A 516 -72.11 117.66 127.64
N GLU A 517 -72.60 116.49 128.04
CA GLU A 517 -73.68 116.35 129.03
C GLU A 517 -73.29 116.95 130.39
N VAL A 518 -72.06 116.73 130.86
CA VAL A 518 -71.53 117.37 132.08
C VAL A 518 -71.40 118.89 131.92
N ALA A 519 -71.07 119.40 130.74
CA ALA A 519 -71.07 120.84 130.46
C ALA A 519 -72.50 121.43 130.49
N VAL A 520 -73.47 120.78 129.85
CA VAL A 520 -74.89 121.18 129.87
C VAL A 520 -75.47 121.10 131.30
N LEU A 521 -75.11 120.09 132.08
CA LEU A 521 -75.49 120.00 133.51
C LEU A 521 -74.87 121.12 134.35
N LYS A 522 -73.62 121.51 134.08
CA LYS A 522 -72.96 122.66 134.71
C LYS A 522 -73.67 123.97 134.37
N ASP A 523 -74.13 124.14 133.12
CA ASP A 523 -74.85 125.34 132.71
C ASP A 523 -76.30 125.37 133.26
N HIS A 524 -76.98 124.23 133.35
CA HIS A 524 -78.25 124.11 134.08
C HIS A 524 -78.08 124.42 135.59
N LEU A 525 -76.97 124.03 136.21
CA LEU A 525 -76.65 124.38 137.60
C LEU A 525 -76.43 125.89 137.74
N ASN A 526 -75.68 126.51 136.82
CA ASN A 526 -75.43 127.96 136.81
C ASN A 526 -76.74 128.75 136.63
N GLU A 527 -77.61 128.34 135.71
CA GLU A 527 -78.93 128.95 135.46
C GLU A 527 -79.88 128.78 136.66
N SER A 528 -79.85 127.62 137.32
CA SER A 528 -80.62 127.39 138.55
C SER A 528 -80.14 128.29 139.70
N MET A 529 -78.82 128.42 139.87
CA MET A 529 -78.19 129.33 140.84
C MET A 529 -78.42 130.80 140.53
N ARG A 530 -78.68 131.16 139.27
CA ARG A 530 -79.08 132.51 138.86
C ARG A 530 -80.50 132.83 139.29
N ARG A 531 -81.47 131.95 138.95
CA ARG A 531 -82.89 132.14 139.31
C ARG A 531 -83.09 132.23 140.82
N LEU A 532 -82.40 131.40 141.59
CA LEU A 532 -82.45 131.42 143.07
C LEU A 532 -81.96 132.74 143.71
N ARG A 533 -81.31 133.63 142.94
CA ARG A 533 -80.88 134.95 143.40
C ARG A 533 -81.93 136.04 143.19
N GLU A 534 -82.81 135.88 142.22
CA GLU A 534 -83.74 136.92 141.77
C GLU A 534 -85.06 136.93 142.59
N GLU A 535 -85.43 135.82 143.24
CA GLU A 535 -86.62 135.72 144.12
C GLU A 535 -86.38 136.16 145.58
N SER A 536 -85.21 136.75 145.89
CA SER A 536 -84.77 137.00 147.27
C SER A 536 -85.07 138.41 147.83
N SER A 537 -85.92 139.21 147.17
CA SER A 537 -86.21 140.58 147.60
C SER A 537 -87.64 141.06 147.32
N GLU A 538 -88.57 140.87 148.27
CA GLU A 538 -89.52 141.93 148.66
C GLU A 538 -90.17 141.65 150.03
N PHE A 539 -90.03 142.59 150.96
CA PHE A 539 -90.60 142.53 152.31
C PHE A 539 -91.20 143.91 152.62
N ASN A 540 -92.53 144.05 152.59
CA ASN A 540 -93.21 145.32 152.83
C ASN A 540 -94.50 145.12 153.65
N LEU A 541 -94.67 145.94 154.69
CA LEU A 541 -95.81 145.94 155.61
C LEU A 541 -96.75 147.11 155.32
N ASP A 542 -98.08 146.91 155.43
CA ASP A 542 -99.05 147.95 155.03
C ASP A 542 -99.11 149.13 156.01
N LYS A 543 -98.71 150.29 155.48
CA LYS A 543 -98.72 151.62 156.10
C LYS A 543 -100.10 152.07 156.60
N ARG A 544 -101.21 151.52 156.06
CA ARG A 544 -102.58 151.81 156.54
C ARG A 544 -102.83 151.32 157.96
N VAL A 545 -102.32 150.15 158.35
CA VAL A 545 -102.59 149.54 159.66
C VAL A 545 -102.06 150.45 160.77
N ILE A 546 -100.79 150.86 160.68
CA ILE A 546 -100.11 151.72 161.66
C ILE A 546 -100.86 153.06 161.83
N THR A 547 -101.33 153.64 160.73
CA THR A 547 -102.00 154.95 160.74
C THR A 547 -103.30 154.93 161.57
N ASN A 548 -104.11 153.87 161.48
CA ASN A 548 -105.36 153.75 162.24
C ASN A 548 -105.13 153.62 163.76
N LEU A 549 -104.10 152.89 164.20
CA LEU A 549 -103.84 152.73 165.65
C LEU A 549 -103.42 154.07 166.29
N ILE A 550 -102.64 154.90 165.60
CA ILE A 550 -102.23 156.24 166.08
C ILE A 550 -103.45 157.15 166.25
N VAL A 551 -104.37 157.17 165.29
CA VAL A 551 -105.60 158.00 165.36
C VAL A 551 -106.51 157.55 166.50
N GLY A 552 -106.69 156.23 166.69
CA GLY A 552 -107.48 155.67 167.79
C GLY A 552 -106.94 156.04 169.19
N PHE A 553 -105.62 156.12 169.35
CA PHE A 553 -104.99 156.49 170.62
C PHE A 553 -105.21 157.97 171.02
N LEU A 554 -105.30 158.89 170.05
CA LEU A 554 -105.47 160.32 170.28
C LEU A 554 -106.93 160.74 170.54
N ALA A 555 -107.90 160.01 170.00
CA ALA A 555 -109.33 160.36 170.10
C ALA A 555 -109.99 160.06 171.47
N LEU A 556 -109.31 159.35 172.38
CA LEU A 556 -109.87 158.90 173.66
C LEU A 556 -109.68 159.93 174.80
N PRO A 557 -110.72 160.21 175.61
CA PRO A 557 -110.61 161.06 176.79
C PRO A 557 -109.78 160.41 177.91
N TYR A 558 -109.33 161.22 178.88
CA TYR A 558 -108.53 160.74 180.01
C TYR A 558 -109.39 159.95 181.01
N GLY A 559 -109.15 158.62 181.10
CA GLY A 559 -109.76 157.75 182.11
C GLY A 559 -110.21 156.37 181.61
N ASP A 560 -110.31 156.15 180.30
CA ASP A 560 -110.80 154.87 179.74
C ASP A 560 -109.71 153.77 179.71
N SER A 561 -110.07 152.60 180.23
CA SER A 561 -109.28 151.36 180.24
C SER A 561 -108.81 150.93 178.85
N LYS A 562 -109.61 151.17 177.80
CA LYS A 562 -109.31 150.78 176.40
C LYS A 562 -108.04 151.44 175.84
N ARG A 563 -107.59 152.56 176.42
CA ARG A 563 -106.39 153.26 175.98
C ARG A 563 -105.10 152.46 176.24
N PHE A 564 -105.12 151.56 177.24
CA PHE A 564 -103.99 150.71 177.59
C PHE A 564 -103.84 149.54 176.60
N GLU A 565 -104.96 148.92 176.21
CA GLU A 565 -105.01 147.81 175.26
C GLU A 565 -104.47 148.22 173.87
N ILE A 566 -104.83 149.41 173.39
CA ILE A 566 -104.34 149.96 172.12
C ILE A 566 -102.81 150.18 172.16
N LEU A 567 -102.28 150.69 173.27
CA LEU A 567 -100.83 150.87 173.48
C LEU A 567 -100.08 149.53 173.44
N GLN A 568 -100.65 148.50 174.08
CA GLN A 568 -100.07 147.15 174.11
C GLN A 568 -100.12 146.47 172.73
N LEU A 569 -101.18 146.70 171.94
CA LEU A 569 -101.28 146.28 170.53
C LEU A 569 -100.25 146.99 169.63
N MET A 570 -100.06 148.31 169.78
CA MET A 570 -99.04 149.05 169.04
C MET A 570 -97.63 148.53 169.35
N SER A 571 -97.32 148.25 170.62
CA SER A 571 -96.04 147.67 171.02
C SER A 571 -95.77 146.31 170.37
N SER A 572 -96.81 145.48 170.18
CA SER A 572 -96.67 144.15 169.59
C SER A 572 -96.52 144.17 168.06
N ILE A 573 -97.08 145.18 167.38
CA ILE A 573 -97.07 145.28 165.91
C ILE A 573 -95.83 146.03 165.40
N LEU A 574 -95.34 147.05 166.12
CA LEU A 574 -94.17 147.85 165.72
C LEU A 574 -92.85 147.40 166.36
N GLN A 575 -92.83 146.28 167.09
CA GLN A 575 -91.63 145.69 167.70
C GLN A 575 -90.77 146.71 168.49
N PHE A 576 -91.40 147.46 169.40
CA PHE A 576 -90.69 148.45 170.23
C PHE A 576 -89.58 147.79 171.06
N SER A 577 -88.41 148.42 171.10
CA SER A 577 -87.31 148.01 172.00
C SER A 577 -87.59 148.43 173.45
N GLU A 578 -86.92 147.78 174.41
CA GLU A 578 -87.16 148.00 175.85
C GLU A 578 -87.01 149.48 176.27
N GLU A 579 -86.05 150.22 175.70
CA GLU A 579 -85.87 151.67 175.97
C GLU A 579 -87.06 152.53 175.52
N GLN A 580 -87.75 152.12 174.46
CA GLN A 580 -88.95 152.81 173.96
C GLN A 580 -90.17 152.42 174.79
N GLN A 581 -90.23 151.16 175.27
CA GLN A 581 -91.26 150.68 176.18
C GLN A 581 -91.15 151.30 177.59
N GLU A 582 -89.94 151.60 178.09
CA GLU A 582 -89.75 152.34 179.34
C GLU A 582 -90.28 153.79 179.21
N LYS A 583 -89.98 154.48 178.10
CA LYS A 583 -90.52 155.85 177.83
C LYS A 583 -92.03 155.88 177.58
N ALA A 584 -92.60 154.79 177.06
CA ALA A 584 -94.05 154.61 176.91
C ALA A 584 -94.75 154.16 178.22
N GLY A 585 -94.00 153.91 179.31
CA GLY A 585 -94.52 153.53 180.62
C GLY A 585 -94.92 152.05 180.76
N LEU A 586 -94.48 151.18 179.84
CA LEU A 586 -95.01 149.81 179.67
C LEU A 586 -94.18 148.71 180.36
N ILE A 587 -92.90 148.94 180.69
CA ILE A 587 -92.00 147.94 181.31
C ILE A 587 -91.23 148.51 182.50
N ARG A 588 -90.86 147.66 183.49
CA ARG A 588 -90.12 148.02 184.71
C ARG A 588 -88.90 147.10 184.98
N LYS A 589 -87.75 147.45 184.38
CA LYS A 589 -86.33 147.22 184.77
C LYS A 589 -85.78 145.82 185.15
N ALA A 590 -84.58 145.57 184.59
CA ALA A 590 -83.49 144.63 184.98
C ALA A 590 -83.69 143.11 184.70
N GLY A 591 -82.65 142.31 184.42
CA GLY A 591 -81.26 142.65 184.04
C GLY A 591 -80.18 141.59 184.36
N ARG A 592 -79.26 141.33 183.40
CA ARG A 592 -77.89 140.72 183.53
C ARG A 592 -77.69 139.18 183.71
N ARG A 593 -76.61 138.71 183.04
CA ARG A 593 -75.82 137.43 183.05
C ARG A 593 -75.32 136.94 184.45
N PRO A 594 -74.55 135.80 184.65
CA PRO A 594 -74.17 134.57 183.87
C PRO A 594 -74.48 133.25 184.69
N PRO A 595 -73.63 132.20 185.01
CA PRO A 595 -72.46 131.50 184.39
C PRO A 595 -72.36 129.91 184.48
N MET A 596 -71.49 129.28 183.65
CA MET A 596 -70.51 128.16 183.89
C MET A 596 -70.86 126.79 184.57
N SER A 597 -70.51 125.63 183.94
CA SER A 597 -69.77 124.44 184.54
C SER A 597 -69.53 123.21 183.61
N VAL A 598 -68.70 122.24 184.08
CA VAL A 598 -68.03 121.06 183.42
C VAL A 598 -68.58 119.67 183.93
N PRO A 599 -68.00 118.43 183.77
CA PRO A 599 -66.93 117.83 182.89
C PRO A 599 -67.13 116.36 182.32
N GLY A 600 -66.43 115.98 181.21
CA GLY A 600 -65.42 114.86 181.12
C GLY A 600 -65.73 113.34 180.84
N THR A 601 -65.13 112.75 179.77
CA THR A 601 -64.39 111.42 179.71
C THR A 601 -63.79 111.10 178.29
N PRO A 602 -62.72 110.25 178.10
CA PRO A 602 -61.93 110.22 176.83
C PRO A 602 -61.36 108.85 176.27
N THR A 603 -60.58 108.93 175.15
CA THR A 603 -59.52 108.02 174.59
C THR A 603 -59.86 106.63 173.98
N PRO A 604 -58.99 105.98 173.13
CA PRO A 604 -57.74 106.37 172.39
C PRO A 604 -57.87 106.12 170.83
N VAL A 605 -56.93 105.81 169.89
CA VAL A 605 -55.46 105.50 169.78
C VAL A 605 -54.81 106.10 168.46
N SER A 606 -54.09 105.32 167.60
CA SER A 606 -53.27 105.65 166.38
C SER A 606 -53.61 104.69 165.20
N GLU A 607 -52.91 104.48 164.06
CA GLU A 607 -51.56 104.78 163.47
C GLU A 607 -51.69 104.57 161.92
N LEU A 608 -51.03 105.23 160.93
CA LEU A 608 -49.64 105.58 160.55
C LEU A 608 -48.85 104.46 159.80
N ALA A 609 -48.04 104.85 158.77
CA ALA A 609 -47.20 104.03 157.86
C ALA A 609 -47.94 103.26 156.71
N GLU A 610 -47.39 102.96 155.52
CA GLU A 610 -46.13 103.37 154.85
C GLU A 610 -46.14 103.18 153.29
N LEU A 611 -44.95 103.28 152.68
CA LEU A 611 -44.48 102.99 151.29
C LEU A 611 -45.06 101.68 150.67
N GLN A 612 -44.98 101.35 149.38
CA GLN A 612 -44.12 101.72 148.23
C GLN A 612 -44.98 102.00 146.97
N LEU A 613 -44.54 102.63 145.87
CA LEU A 613 -43.26 103.22 145.45
C LEU A 613 -42.10 102.25 145.08
N GLU A 614 -42.17 101.61 143.90
CA GLU A 614 -40.98 101.00 143.25
C GLU A 614 -41.06 101.05 141.70
N THR A 615 -39.87 101.03 141.08
CA THR A 615 -39.49 101.25 139.66
C THR A 615 -40.34 100.52 138.61
N LYS A 616 -40.60 101.05 137.41
CA LYS A 616 -39.83 101.93 136.50
C LYS A 616 -38.59 101.30 135.83
N ASP A 617 -38.66 100.02 135.50
CA ASP A 617 -37.99 99.44 134.34
C ASP A 617 -38.93 99.55 133.13
N SER A 618 -39.24 100.76 132.66
CA SER A 618 -38.38 101.51 131.74
C SER A 618 -38.15 100.77 130.42
N PHE A 619 -38.68 101.34 129.34
CA PHE A 619 -38.39 100.97 127.96
C PHE A 619 -36.87 100.93 127.69
N GLY A 620 -36.08 101.68 128.45
CA GLY A 620 -34.62 101.69 128.39
C GLY A 620 -33.98 100.35 128.73
N ASP A 621 -34.52 99.55 129.66
CA ASP A 621 -33.87 98.28 130.05
C ASP A 621 -34.21 97.13 129.08
N GLN A 622 -35.42 97.16 128.50
CA GLN A 622 -35.77 96.33 127.34
C GLN A 622 -34.95 96.73 126.09
N TRP A 623 -34.55 98.00 125.97
CA TRP A 623 -33.65 98.48 124.91
C TRP A 623 -32.17 98.13 125.19
N ILE A 624 -31.70 98.18 126.44
CA ILE A 624 -30.36 97.75 126.84
C ILE A 624 -30.20 96.24 126.64
N SER A 625 -31.21 95.44 127.01
CA SER A 625 -31.21 93.99 126.75
C SER A 625 -31.37 93.66 125.26
N PHE A 626 -32.08 94.48 124.47
CA PHE A 626 -32.07 94.39 123.00
C PHE A 626 -30.66 94.66 122.43
N LEU A 627 -30.00 95.74 122.84
CA LEU A 627 -28.66 96.12 122.39
C LEU A 627 -27.60 95.08 122.80
N LEU A 628 -27.65 94.54 124.02
CA LEU A 628 -26.80 93.43 124.47
C LEU A 628 -27.01 92.14 123.66
N ARG A 629 -28.25 91.89 123.22
CA ARG A 629 -28.62 90.73 122.39
C ARG A 629 -28.24 90.90 120.92
N GLU A 630 -28.23 92.13 120.41
CA GLU A 630 -27.76 92.45 119.07
C GLU A 630 -26.22 92.49 119.01
N SER A 631 -25.54 93.06 120.03
CA SER A 631 -24.07 93.06 120.12
C SER A 631 -23.46 91.69 120.37
N SER A 632 -24.21 90.74 120.93
CA SER A 632 -23.79 89.33 121.03
C SER A 632 -24.00 88.54 119.73
N SER A 633 -24.70 89.10 118.74
CA SER A 633 -24.89 88.49 117.41
C SER A 633 -23.63 88.55 116.53
N THR A 634 -22.60 89.33 116.91
CA THR A 634 -21.35 89.48 116.14
C THR A 634 -20.23 88.52 116.56
N ARG A 635 -20.55 87.27 116.96
CA ARG A 635 -19.51 86.26 117.25
C ARG A 635 -19.86 84.81 116.83
N ASN A 636 -20.04 84.60 115.52
CA ASN A 636 -19.21 83.65 114.75
C ASN A 636 -19.55 83.68 113.26
N LYS A 637 -18.57 84.08 112.43
CA LYS A 637 -18.52 83.68 111.02
C LYS A 637 -17.65 82.42 110.91
N ARG A 638 -18.08 81.52 110.01
CA ARG A 638 -17.32 80.71 109.02
C ARG A 638 -15.80 80.51 109.18
N PRO A 639 -15.20 79.38 108.72
CA PRO A 639 -15.68 78.50 107.62
C PRO A 639 -16.97 77.72 107.90
#